data_AF-A0A430AW93-F1
#
_entry.id   AF-A0A430AW93-F1
#
_cell.length_a   1.000
_cell.length_b   1.000
_cell.length_c   1.000
_cell.angle_alpha   90.00
_cell.angle_beta   90.00
_cell.angle_gamma   90.00
#
_symmetry.space_group_name_H-M   'P 1'
#
loop_
_entity.id
_entity.type
_entity.pdbx_description
1 polymer ?
#
loop_
_entity_poly.entity_id
_entity_poly.type
_entity_poly.pdbx_seq_one_letter_code
_entity_poly.pdbx_strand_id
1 'polypeptide(L)'
;MSHDEPVLLTKQYKDHTIPNAVDSLRYEDLPFNAYSVHSQPIRNLDVTIQVLDEATDTVLETVSGRCESGNIRVESSSLIRRTGSLEVQFDPDFFPSASSLVWFGRIFRVYVGIKDLSMIDHTVNFLLGTFYADKAGVSVDAATSSITIGLEDKMGRFESDELENMIKISPGTPISETIRKVMEDLGETKFGYIQESLPSETVPYTMEFGIGEEKIEIISKLRDMYMDYTCGYNTKGEFEFYKISVQKETEFEHPKWSFSNDAIDGKDLMIEFKEDYVLKDIRNRVLVVGEMSDKTGITANGEVRITDAKNPFNVDAIGTRTKVITESKYVTDDQCYSRAKFEIWKVSNFQEKCEISAVPIYLLDVNDIIEVPNPITGVKSRYLIDSFSLDLKVDGKMSISAHKLYYTGVEYGEAFKPLVNAFMVGINNYGWLSLAEERIKDVFNISGSGNATIVVRFVDMELGGEQASVTSYGTTKNQTLQIDLADFSKLDFESESGANGRSEADYADRVLGHEMFHAVTNDYLGHDTMLDIPIWFKEGFAEFLHGGKDRYKLAYPKVEKSKKKSQLIELAEKQLNGLFEGSSEDYVAAYLIAIAIYNLCDSKMWSGIITNLRGIKNPGINFLYKLLPIADDNDKVKSLVMNEIRTMDKVWNLLDDESDKDTMSVGGVHFMNLYGVPLTAETVFNNSNATTDSIGFKIKKDN
;
A
#
# COMPACT_ATOMS: atom_id res chain seq x y z
N MET A 1 -26.75 -43.01 21.05
CA MET A 1 -27.15 -43.29 19.65
C MET A 1 -28.57 -42.76 19.48
N SER A 2 -28.69 -41.46 19.27
CA SER A 2 -29.88 -40.85 18.68
C SER A 2 -29.53 -40.63 17.22
N HIS A 3 -30.39 -41.06 16.31
CA HIS A 3 -30.25 -40.75 14.89
C HIS A 3 -30.34 -39.24 14.71
N ASP A 4 -29.28 -38.63 14.17
CA ASP A 4 -29.36 -37.31 13.56
C ASP A 4 -30.20 -37.48 12.29
N GLU A 5 -31.48 -37.13 12.37
CA GLU A 5 -32.30 -36.90 11.18
C GLU A 5 -31.78 -35.64 10.48
N PRO A 6 -31.65 -35.64 9.13
CA PRO A 6 -31.19 -34.46 8.39
C PRO A 6 -32.14 -33.29 8.65
N VAL A 7 -31.59 -32.15 9.04
CA VAL A 7 -32.37 -30.94 9.34
C VAL A 7 -32.54 -30.15 8.04
N LEU A 8 -33.77 -30.11 7.57
CA LEU A 8 -34.18 -29.64 6.26
C LEU A 8 -34.19 -28.10 6.15
N LEU A 9 -33.96 -27.58 4.93
CA LEU A 9 -34.49 -26.28 4.52
C LEU A 9 -36.02 -26.37 4.62
N THR A 10 -36.61 -25.68 5.59
CA THR A 10 -38.05 -25.72 5.84
C THR A 10 -38.77 -24.66 5.01
N LYS A 11 -39.80 -25.06 4.27
CA LYS A 11 -40.62 -24.12 3.48
C LYS A 11 -41.47 -23.26 4.41
N GLN A 12 -40.99 -22.05 4.74
CA GLN A 12 -41.83 -21.01 5.33
C GLN A 12 -42.52 -20.27 4.18
N TYR A 13 -43.67 -20.77 3.76
CA TYR A 13 -44.43 -20.18 2.66
C TYR A 13 -44.87 -18.75 2.97
N LYS A 14 -44.47 -17.82 2.08
CA LYS A 14 -44.90 -16.41 1.98
C LYS A 14 -44.48 -15.47 3.12
N ASP A 15 -43.18 -15.34 3.35
CA ASP A 15 -42.60 -14.03 3.70
C ASP A 15 -41.69 -13.56 2.55
N HIS A 16 -42.01 -12.41 1.96
CA HIS A 16 -41.28 -11.83 0.83
C HIS A 16 -40.15 -10.88 1.25
N THR A 17 -40.08 -10.56 2.55
CA THR A 17 -39.11 -9.60 3.08
C THR A 17 -38.02 -10.30 3.86
N ILE A 18 -36.75 -10.09 3.46
CA ILE A 18 -35.61 -10.50 4.27
C ILE A 18 -35.28 -9.36 5.23
N PRO A 19 -35.48 -9.53 6.55
CA PRO A 19 -35.16 -8.48 7.51
C PRO A 19 -33.65 -8.27 7.60
N ASN A 20 -33.22 -7.02 7.80
CA ASN A 20 -31.82 -6.64 8.01
C ASN A 20 -30.86 -7.24 6.96
N ALA A 21 -31.27 -7.22 5.69
CA ALA A 21 -30.45 -7.69 4.60
C ALA A 21 -29.23 -6.78 4.40
N VAL A 22 -28.05 -7.37 4.32
CA VAL A 22 -26.80 -6.74 3.90
C VAL A 22 -26.61 -7.06 2.43
N ASP A 23 -27.20 -6.22 1.58
CA ASP A 23 -27.17 -6.40 0.13
C ASP A 23 -25.95 -5.74 -0.53
N SER A 24 -25.28 -4.83 0.17
CA SER A 24 -24.02 -4.21 -0.27
C SER A 24 -22.93 -4.56 0.72
N LEU A 25 -21.78 -4.99 0.21
CA LEU A 25 -20.60 -5.24 1.01
C LEU A 25 -19.69 -4.02 1.10
N ARG A 26 -20.04 -2.85 0.53
CA ARG A 26 -19.22 -1.63 0.65
C ARG A 26 -19.15 -1.14 2.09
N TYR A 27 -18.01 -0.62 2.50
CA TYR A 27 -17.75 -0.30 3.91
C TYR A 27 -18.78 0.68 4.49
N GLU A 28 -19.13 1.70 3.70
CA GLU A 28 -20.11 2.73 4.01
C GLU A 28 -21.57 2.24 4.10
N ASP A 29 -21.87 1.09 3.50
CA ASP A 29 -23.21 0.50 3.46
C ASP A 29 -23.42 -0.58 4.55
N LEU A 30 -22.35 -1.03 5.21
CA LEU A 30 -22.44 -2.09 6.21
C LEU A 30 -23.18 -1.60 7.47
N PRO A 31 -24.14 -2.39 8.01
CA PRO A 31 -24.76 -2.03 9.28
C PRO A 31 -23.75 -2.13 10.43
N PHE A 32 -23.98 -1.36 11.49
CA PHE A 32 -23.04 -1.24 12.62
C PHE A 32 -22.66 -2.57 13.29
N ASN A 33 -23.55 -3.58 13.23
CA ASN A 33 -23.33 -4.91 13.80
C ASN A 33 -22.81 -5.95 12.80
N ALA A 34 -22.61 -5.61 11.52
CA ALA A 34 -22.13 -6.55 10.50
C ALA A 34 -20.80 -7.23 10.90
N TYR A 35 -19.89 -6.47 11.52
CA TYR A 35 -18.62 -7.00 11.99
C TYR A 35 -18.79 -7.81 13.29
N SER A 36 -19.57 -7.33 14.25
CA SER A 36 -19.65 -7.93 15.59
C SER A 36 -20.35 -9.28 15.61
N VAL A 37 -21.29 -9.52 14.69
CA VAL A 37 -21.95 -10.84 14.58
C VAL A 37 -20.98 -11.94 14.14
N HIS A 38 -19.86 -11.60 13.49
CA HIS A 38 -18.82 -12.56 13.15
C HIS A 38 -17.90 -12.84 14.35
N SER A 39 -17.61 -11.87 15.21
CA SER A 39 -16.71 -12.07 16.36
C SER A 39 -17.38 -12.70 17.59
N GLN A 40 -18.66 -13.07 17.52
CA GLN A 40 -19.35 -13.66 18.66
C GLN A 40 -18.97 -15.14 18.87
N PRO A 41 -18.94 -15.65 20.12
CA PRO A 41 -18.49 -17.02 20.43
C PRO A 41 -19.35 -18.14 19.83
N ILE A 42 -20.64 -17.90 19.58
CA ILE A 42 -21.59 -18.87 19.06
C ILE A 42 -22.33 -18.24 17.90
N ARG A 43 -22.25 -18.82 16.70
CA ARG A 43 -22.99 -18.34 15.52
C ARG A 43 -24.17 -19.25 15.23
N ASN A 44 -25.37 -18.72 15.36
CA ASN A 44 -26.57 -19.40 14.88
C ASN A 44 -26.80 -18.98 13.44
N LEU A 45 -26.58 -19.91 12.52
CA LEU A 45 -26.65 -19.70 11.08
C LEU A 45 -27.99 -20.16 10.52
N ASP A 46 -28.49 -19.44 9.53
CA ASP A 46 -29.65 -19.82 8.72
C ASP A 46 -29.37 -19.48 7.26
N VAL A 47 -29.62 -20.41 6.34
CA VAL A 47 -29.47 -20.17 4.91
C VAL A 47 -30.84 -19.86 4.36
N THR A 48 -30.97 -18.73 3.66
CA THR A 48 -32.22 -18.32 3.03
C THR A 48 -32.02 -18.14 1.52
N ILE A 49 -32.89 -18.74 0.73
CA ILE A 49 -32.91 -18.64 -0.73
C ILE A 49 -34.19 -17.93 -1.14
N GLN A 50 -34.08 -16.80 -1.83
CA GLN A 50 -35.22 -16.19 -2.52
C GLN A 50 -35.19 -16.55 -3.99
N VAL A 51 -36.33 -17.00 -4.52
CA VAL A 51 -36.54 -17.23 -5.95
C VAL A 51 -37.40 -16.10 -6.49
N LEU A 52 -36.88 -15.37 -7.48
CA LEU A 52 -37.53 -14.24 -8.11
C LEU A 52 -37.87 -14.54 -9.56
N ASP A 53 -38.93 -13.91 -10.07
CA ASP A 53 -39.19 -13.85 -11.50
C ASP A 53 -38.25 -12.84 -12.16
N GLU A 54 -37.53 -13.26 -13.20
CA GLU A 54 -36.54 -12.42 -13.87
C GLU A 54 -37.16 -11.16 -14.49
N ALA A 55 -38.36 -11.27 -15.06
CA ALA A 55 -38.96 -10.19 -15.83
C ALA A 55 -39.58 -9.10 -14.94
N THR A 56 -40.14 -9.50 -13.78
CA THR A 56 -40.82 -8.58 -12.87
C THR A 56 -40.02 -8.24 -11.61
N ASP A 57 -38.93 -8.96 -11.34
CA ASP A 57 -38.14 -8.90 -10.09
C ASP A 57 -38.99 -9.20 -8.84
N THR A 58 -40.15 -9.86 -9.02
CA THR A 58 -41.06 -10.21 -7.91
C THR A 58 -40.60 -11.49 -7.25
N VAL A 59 -40.52 -11.50 -5.93
CA VAL A 59 -40.25 -12.70 -5.13
C VAL A 59 -41.41 -13.69 -5.28
N LEU A 60 -41.09 -14.86 -5.83
CA LEU A 60 -42.03 -15.97 -6.02
C LEU A 60 -42.11 -16.85 -4.78
N GLU A 61 -40.95 -17.14 -4.19
CA GLU A 61 -40.82 -17.98 -2.99
C GLU A 61 -39.58 -17.59 -2.19
N THR A 62 -39.66 -17.78 -0.88
CA THR A 62 -38.53 -17.69 0.05
C THR A 62 -38.41 -19.02 0.79
N VAL A 63 -37.23 -19.64 0.78
CA VAL A 63 -36.97 -20.90 1.48
C VAL A 63 -35.84 -20.69 2.47
N SER A 64 -36.07 -21.04 3.74
CA SER A 64 -35.09 -20.84 4.82
C SER A 64 -34.87 -22.11 5.65
N GLY A 65 -33.67 -22.27 6.18
CA GLY A 65 -33.35 -23.34 7.11
C GLY A 65 -31.87 -23.71 7.13
N ARG A 66 -31.59 -24.92 7.62
CA ARG A 66 -30.23 -25.45 7.62
C ARG A 66 -29.90 -26.07 6.27
N CYS A 67 -28.71 -25.76 5.75
CA CYS A 67 -28.20 -26.35 4.53
C CYS A 67 -27.37 -27.60 4.88
N GLU A 68 -27.71 -28.74 4.27
CA GLU A 68 -26.99 -30.01 4.46
C GLU A 68 -25.74 -30.10 3.57
N SER A 69 -25.78 -29.42 2.42
CA SER A 69 -24.65 -29.31 1.49
C SER A 69 -24.86 -28.16 0.49
N GLY A 70 -23.79 -27.43 0.25
CA GLY A 70 -23.76 -26.37 -0.73
C GLY A 70 -22.48 -25.55 -0.61
N ASN A 71 -22.12 -24.86 -1.67
CA ASN A 71 -21.00 -23.94 -1.63
C ASN A 71 -21.26 -22.72 -2.51
N ILE A 72 -20.58 -21.64 -2.18
CA ILE A 72 -20.41 -20.46 -3.03
C ILE A 72 -18.92 -20.27 -3.24
N ARG A 73 -18.50 -20.03 -4.48
CA ARG A 73 -17.12 -19.79 -4.87
C ARG A 73 -17.03 -18.47 -5.60
N VAL A 74 -16.05 -17.65 -5.25
CA VAL A 74 -15.82 -16.34 -5.84
C VAL A 74 -14.37 -16.22 -6.29
N GLU A 75 -14.13 -15.80 -7.53
CA GLU A 75 -12.79 -15.69 -8.14
C GLU A 75 -12.58 -14.34 -8.83
N SER A 76 -11.55 -13.59 -8.45
CA SER A 76 -11.25 -12.27 -9.00
C SER A 76 -10.88 -12.30 -10.48
N SER A 77 -10.26 -13.38 -10.94
CA SER A 77 -9.78 -13.54 -12.32
C SER A 77 -10.84 -14.01 -13.30
N SER A 78 -12.00 -14.45 -12.82
CA SER A 78 -13.10 -14.94 -13.66
C SER A 78 -14.08 -13.81 -14.00
N LEU A 79 -14.59 -13.80 -15.23
CA LEU A 79 -15.71 -12.93 -15.60
C LEU A 79 -17.01 -13.41 -14.96
N ILE A 80 -17.24 -14.73 -14.95
CA ILE A 80 -18.26 -15.38 -14.12
C ILE A 80 -17.68 -15.46 -12.71
N ARG A 81 -17.80 -14.35 -11.99
CA ARG A 81 -17.06 -14.09 -10.75
C ARG A 81 -17.56 -14.97 -9.62
N ARG A 82 -18.88 -15.17 -9.53
CA ARG A 82 -19.53 -15.98 -8.49
C ARG A 82 -20.17 -17.22 -9.11
N THR A 83 -19.84 -18.37 -8.55
CA THR A 83 -20.47 -19.66 -8.85
C THR A 83 -20.89 -20.34 -7.56
N GLY A 84 -21.72 -21.37 -7.65
CA GLY A 84 -22.12 -22.12 -6.48
C GLY A 84 -22.84 -23.41 -6.81
N SER A 85 -23.13 -24.15 -5.76
CA SER A 85 -24.01 -25.31 -5.83
C SER A 85 -24.85 -25.39 -4.58
N LEU A 86 -26.13 -25.68 -4.74
CA LEU A 86 -27.05 -25.98 -3.65
C LEU A 86 -27.50 -27.42 -3.79
N GLU A 87 -27.51 -28.17 -2.70
CA GLU A 87 -28.17 -29.46 -2.63
C GLU A 87 -29.30 -29.39 -1.61
N VAL A 88 -30.52 -29.63 -2.12
CA VAL A 88 -31.75 -29.54 -1.33
C VAL A 88 -32.45 -30.90 -1.32
N GLN A 89 -33.18 -31.21 -0.26
CA GLN A 89 -34.03 -32.41 -0.27
C GLN A 89 -35.06 -32.30 -1.41
N PHE A 90 -35.40 -33.44 -2.01
CA PHE A 90 -36.40 -33.50 -3.07
C PHE A 90 -37.72 -32.88 -2.62
N ASP A 91 -38.10 -31.81 -3.30
CA ASP A 91 -39.40 -31.16 -3.23
C ASP A 91 -39.91 -30.99 -4.68
N PRO A 92 -41.14 -31.42 -5.00
CA PRO A 92 -41.74 -31.26 -6.33
C PRO A 92 -41.68 -29.84 -6.89
N ASP A 93 -41.69 -28.80 -6.03
CA ASP A 93 -41.62 -27.40 -6.47
C ASP A 93 -40.25 -27.03 -7.04
N PHE A 94 -39.20 -27.78 -6.68
CA PHE A 94 -37.84 -27.63 -7.21
C PHE A 94 -37.55 -28.60 -8.35
N PHE A 95 -38.48 -29.50 -8.68
CA PHE A 95 -38.30 -30.43 -9.79
C PHE A 95 -38.34 -29.68 -11.13
N PRO A 96 -37.29 -29.77 -11.97
CA PRO A 96 -37.19 -28.98 -13.20
C PRO A 96 -38.40 -29.20 -14.14
N SER A 97 -39.30 -28.22 -14.14
CA SER A 97 -40.50 -28.21 -14.97
C SER A 97 -40.96 -26.76 -15.20
N ALA A 98 -41.75 -26.52 -16.25
CA ALA A 98 -42.17 -25.17 -16.63
C ALA A 98 -42.90 -24.36 -15.55
N SER A 99 -43.47 -25.03 -14.54
CA SER A 99 -44.14 -24.42 -13.40
C SER A 99 -43.30 -24.38 -12.11
N SER A 100 -42.10 -24.94 -12.13
CA SER A 100 -41.24 -25.07 -10.95
C SER A 100 -40.45 -23.79 -10.64
N LEU A 101 -39.89 -23.75 -9.43
CA LEU A 101 -38.96 -22.71 -8.98
C LEU A 101 -37.58 -22.82 -9.66
N VAL A 102 -37.25 -23.99 -10.20
CA VAL A 102 -35.99 -24.27 -10.90
C VAL A 102 -36.28 -24.45 -12.39
N TRP A 103 -36.61 -23.33 -13.04
CA TRP A 103 -36.87 -23.26 -14.48
C TRP A 103 -36.33 -21.95 -15.07
N PHE A 104 -36.36 -21.82 -16.40
CA PHE A 104 -35.96 -20.59 -17.08
C PHE A 104 -36.75 -19.36 -16.59
N GLY A 105 -36.10 -18.19 -16.56
CA GLY A 105 -36.72 -16.93 -16.10
C GLY A 105 -36.78 -16.79 -14.57
N ARG A 106 -35.89 -17.50 -13.86
CA ARG A 106 -35.79 -17.49 -12.39
C ARG A 106 -34.44 -16.97 -11.94
N ILE A 107 -34.45 -16.12 -10.93
CA ILE A 107 -33.26 -15.58 -10.27
C ILE A 107 -33.23 -16.10 -8.82
N PHE A 108 -32.06 -16.50 -8.35
CA PHE A 108 -31.84 -17.00 -7.00
C PHE A 108 -30.99 -16.02 -6.21
N ARG A 109 -31.51 -15.48 -5.10
CA ARG A 109 -30.68 -14.75 -4.12
C ARG A 109 -30.39 -15.65 -2.94
N VAL A 110 -29.12 -15.83 -2.63
CA VAL A 110 -28.67 -16.70 -1.53
C VAL A 110 -28.16 -15.83 -0.39
N TYR A 111 -28.77 -15.99 0.77
CA TYR A 111 -28.45 -15.28 1.99
C TYR A 111 -27.93 -16.24 3.07
N VAL A 112 -26.99 -15.76 3.88
CA VAL A 112 -26.66 -16.39 5.16
C VAL A 112 -26.93 -15.42 6.30
N GLY A 113 -27.84 -15.81 7.19
CA GLY A 113 -28.19 -15.09 8.39
C GLY A 113 -27.29 -15.46 9.56
N ILE A 114 -26.77 -14.47 10.28
CA ILE A 114 -26.18 -14.66 11.62
C ILE A 114 -27.09 -13.99 12.65
N LYS A 115 -27.56 -14.77 13.63
CA LYS A 115 -28.30 -14.19 14.77
C LYS A 115 -27.36 -13.35 15.65
N ASP A 116 -27.70 -12.08 15.84
CA ASP A 116 -27.01 -11.17 16.75
C ASP A 116 -27.37 -11.50 18.20
N LEU A 117 -26.42 -12.03 18.97
CA LEU A 117 -26.65 -12.41 20.36
C LEU A 117 -26.76 -11.23 21.32
N SER A 118 -26.37 -10.02 20.89
CA SER A 118 -26.52 -8.80 21.69
C SER A 118 -27.93 -8.23 21.64
N MET A 119 -28.79 -8.74 20.74
CA MET A 119 -30.13 -8.23 20.49
C MET A 119 -31.19 -9.33 20.54
N ILE A 120 -32.42 -8.93 20.87
CA ILE A 120 -33.56 -9.86 20.89
C ILE A 120 -34.07 -10.03 19.47
N ASP A 121 -34.09 -11.28 19.00
CA ASP A 121 -34.68 -11.70 17.72
C ASP A 121 -34.19 -10.90 16.50
N HIS A 122 -32.90 -10.56 16.51
CA HIS A 122 -32.25 -9.85 15.41
C HIS A 122 -31.32 -10.80 14.66
N THR A 123 -31.55 -10.96 13.36
CA THR A 123 -30.65 -11.67 12.44
C THR A 123 -30.12 -10.67 11.42
N VAL A 124 -28.81 -10.70 11.16
CA VAL A 124 -28.18 -9.95 10.06
C VAL A 124 -28.03 -10.91 8.88
N ASN A 125 -28.67 -10.60 7.75
CA ASN A 125 -28.74 -11.50 6.58
C ASN A 125 -27.80 -11.04 5.47
N PHE A 126 -26.67 -11.71 5.28
CA PHE A 126 -25.67 -11.36 4.27
C PHE A 126 -26.03 -11.96 2.91
N LEU A 127 -26.19 -11.12 1.88
CA LEU A 127 -26.39 -11.57 0.51
C LEU A 127 -25.06 -12.08 -0.06
N LEU A 128 -24.96 -13.39 -0.30
CA LEU A 128 -23.77 -14.00 -0.89
C LEU A 128 -23.71 -13.84 -2.40
N GLY A 129 -24.87 -13.68 -3.04
CA GLY A 129 -24.96 -13.39 -4.46
C GLY A 129 -26.37 -13.55 -5.03
N THR A 130 -26.52 -13.02 -6.25
CA THR A 130 -27.69 -13.17 -7.11
C THR A 130 -27.28 -14.02 -8.32
N PHE A 131 -27.97 -15.14 -8.51
CA PHE A 131 -27.57 -16.21 -9.41
C PHE A 131 -28.68 -16.62 -10.38
N TYR A 132 -28.27 -17.23 -11.47
CA TYR A 132 -29.09 -18.04 -12.36
C TYR A 132 -28.72 -19.52 -12.14
N ALA A 133 -29.67 -20.41 -12.38
CA ALA A 133 -29.37 -21.84 -12.38
C ALA A 133 -28.70 -22.23 -13.72
N ASP A 134 -27.46 -22.74 -13.69
CA ASP A 134 -26.75 -23.24 -14.89
C ASP A 134 -27.27 -24.64 -15.27
N LYS A 135 -27.45 -25.49 -14.25
CA LYS A 135 -27.91 -26.87 -14.34
C LYS A 135 -28.69 -27.26 -13.11
N ALA A 136 -29.60 -28.20 -13.29
CA ALA A 136 -30.29 -28.86 -12.20
C ALA A 136 -30.25 -30.37 -12.42
N GLY A 137 -29.98 -31.12 -11.35
CA GLY A 137 -29.92 -32.57 -11.34
C GLY A 137 -30.78 -33.13 -10.22
N VAL A 138 -31.33 -34.33 -10.43
CA VAL A 138 -32.05 -35.08 -9.39
C VAL A 138 -31.25 -36.33 -9.08
N SER A 139 -30.94 -36.54 -7.81
CA SER A 139 -30.28 -37.76 -7.31
C SER A 139 -31.23 -38.48 -6.35
N VAL A 140 -31.35 -39.80 -6.51
CA VAL A 140 -32.17 -40.66 -5.64
C VAL A 140 -31.37 -41.91 -5.31
N ASP A 141 -31.18 -42.17 -4.03
CA ASP A 141 -30.59 -43.41 -3.53
C ASP A 141 -31.54 -44.14 -2.57
N ALA A 142 -31.06 -45.22 -1.94
CA ALA A 142 -31.88 -46.05 -1.06
C ALA A 142 -32.30 -45.35 0.26
N ALA A 143 -31.67 -44.24 0.62
CA ALA A 143 -31.84 -43.50 1.87
C ALA A 143 -32.35 -42.06 1.67
N THR A 144 -31.99 -41.40 0.56
CA THR A 144 -32.34 -39.98 0.32
C THR A 144 -32.72 -39.71 -1.14
N SER A 145 -33.49 -38.63 -1.32
CA SER A 145 -33.75 -38.00 -2.61
C SER A 145 -33.34 -36.54 -2.51
N SER A 146 -32.45 -36.06 -3.39
CA SER A 146 -31.98 -34.66 -3.41
C SER A 146 -32.04 -34.05 -4.81
N ILE A 147 -32.14 -32.73 -4.86
CA ILE A 147 -32.03 -31.92 -6.07
C ILE A 147 -30.77 -31.07 -5.92
N THR A 148 -29.87 -31.16 -6.90
CA THR A 148 -28.67 -30.32 -6.98
C THR A 148 -28.91 -29.21 -8.00
N ILE A 149 -28.65 -27.97 -7.61
CA ILE A 149 -28.76 -26.79 -8.45
C ILE A 149 -27.37 -26.18 -8.53
N GLY A 150 -26.80 -26.10 -9.73
CA GLY A 150 -25.60 -25.29 -9.95
C GLY A 150 -26.01 -23.84 -10.21
N LEU A 151 -25.17 -22.92 -9.75
CA LEU A 151 -25.44 -21.49 -9.75
C LEU A 151 -24.28 -20.74 -10.39
N GLU A 152 -24.62 -19.76 -11.21
CA GLU A 152 -23.68 -18.80 -11.81
C GLU A 152 -24.25 -17.40 -11.71
N ASP A 153 -23.39 -16.40 -11.56
CA ASP A 153 -23.84 -15.01 -11.67
C ASP A 153 -24.31 -14.68 -13.10
N LYS A 154 -24.85 -13.46 -13.27
CA LYS A 154 -25.45 -13.05 -14.54
C LYS A 154 -24.48 -13.07 -15.72
N MET A 155 -23.16 -13.08 -15.49
CA MET A 155 -22.18 -13.12 -16.56
C MET A 155 -22.28 -14.41 -17.39
N GLY A 156 -22.67 -15.54 -16.78
CA GLY A 156 -22.80 -16.83 -17.47
C GLY A 156 -23.74 -16.78 -18.68
N ARG A 157 -24.69 -15.83 -18.70
CA ARG A 157 -25.59 -15.62 -19.85
C ARG A 157 -24.87 -15.12 -21.10
N PHE A 158 -23.77 -14.39 -20.94
CA PHE A 158 -23.02 -13.86 -22.08
C PHE A 158 -21.99 -14.85 -22.61
N GLU A 159 -21.73 -15.95 -21.89
CA GLU A 159 -20.76 -16.98 -22.30
C GLU A 159 -21.22 -17.71 -23.56
N SER A 160 -22.51 -18.09 -23.62
CA SER A 160 -23.06 -18.83 -24.78
C SER A 160 -23.88 -17.97 -25.75
N ASP A 161 -24.17 -16.72 -25.40
CA ASP A 161 -24.97 -15.84 -26.23
C ASP A 161 -24.13 -15.23 -27.35
N GLU A 162 -24.63 -15.32 -28.58
CA GLU A 162 -24.01 -14.74 -29.77
C GLU A 162 -24.67 -13.40 -30.17
N LEU A 163 -23.93 -12.57 -30.91
CA LEU A 163 -24.46 -11.35 -31.50
C LEU A 163 -25.44 -11.63 -32.67
N GLU A 164 -26.64 -11.07 -32.56
CA GLU A 164 -27.61 -11.04 -33.67
C GLU A 164 -27.36 -9.89 -34.66
N ASN A 165 -26.71 -8.83 -34.20
CA ASN A 165 -26.41 -7.62 -34.98
C ASN A 165 -24.94 -7.24 -34.81
N MET A 166 -24.35 -6.67 -35.85
CA MET A 166 -22.97 -6.18 -35.76
C MET A 166 -22.88 -5.03 -34.75
N ILE A 167 -21.86 -5.08 -33.89
CA ILE A 167 -21.51 -3.98 -33.01
C ILE A 167 -20.25 -3.30 -33.54
N LYS A 168 -20.32 -1.98 -33.70
CA LYS A 168 -19.19 -1.15 -34.13
C LYS A 168 -18.91 -0.08 -33.09
N ILE A 169 -17.70 -0.09 -32.55
CA ILE A 169 -17.22 0.85 -31.55
C ILE A 169 -16.20 1.77 -32.23
N SER A 170 -16.44 3.08 -32.15
CA SER A 170 -15.58 4.08 -32.76
C SER A 170 -14.46 4.51 -31.79
N PRO A 171 -13.28 4.89 -32.31
CA PRO A 171 -12.19 5.36 -31.47
C PRO A 171 -12.52 6.72 -30.83
N GLY A 172 -11.87 7.00 -29.70
CA GLY A 172 -11.91 8.30 -29.00
C GLY A 172 -12.97 8.42 -27.91
N THR A 173 -13.82 7.42 -27.70
CA THR A 173 -14.77 7.40 -26.57
C THR A 173 -14.08 6.84 -25.32
N PRO A 174 -14.27 7.44 -24.13
CA PRO A 174 -13.81 6.88 -22.87
C PRO A 174 -14.24 5.43 -22.68
N ILE A 175 -13.37 4.58 -22.12
CA ILE A 175 -13.71 3.15 -22.01
C ILE A 175 -14.87 2.89 -21.06
N SER A 176 -15.03 3.71 -20.01
CA SER A 176 -16.11 3.58 -19.02
C SER A 176 -17.48 3.83 -19.65
N GLU A 177 -17.58 4.83 -20.55
CA GLU A 177 -18.78 5.11 -21.32
C GLU A 177 -19.05 3.99 -22.35
N THR A 178 -17.98 3.52 -22.99
CA THR A 178 -18.07 2.47 -24.01
C THR A 178 -18.60 1.16 -23.44
N ILE A 179 -18.01 0.68 -22.33
CA ILE A 179 -18.44 -0.58 -21.71
C ILE A 179 -19.88 -0.49 -21.20
N ARG A 180 -20.26 0.65 -20.60
CA ARG A 180 -21.64 0.88 -20.15
C ARG A 180 -22.62 0.76 -21.31
N LYS A 181 -22.35 1.44 -22.42
CA LYS A 181 -23.21 1.40 -23.61
C LYS A 181 -23.27 0.02 -24.24
N VAL A 182 -22.13 -0.68 -24.36
CA VAL A 182 -22.12 -2.04 -24.89
C VAL A 182 -22.97 -2.95 -24.01
N MET A 183 -22.84 -2.89 -22.69
CA MET A 183 -23.69 -3.69 -21.80
C MET A 183 -25.19 -3.37 -21.97
N GLU A 184 -25.56 -2.10 -22.14
CA GLU A 184 -26.95 -1.71 -22.48
C GLU A 184 -27.41 -2.33 -23.82
N ASP A 185 -26.57 -2.29 -24.86
CA ASP A 185 -26.84 -2.90 -26.17
C ASP A 185 -26.95 -4.44 -26.09
N LEU A 186 -26.22 -5.07 -25.15
CA LEU A 186 -26.30 -6.50 -24.85
C LEU A 186 -27.52 -6.88 -23.99
N GLY A 187 -28.32 -5.90 -23.56
CA GLY A 187 -29.56 -6.11 -22.79
C GLY A 187 -29.42 -5.96 -21.28
N GLU A 188 -28.28 -5.46 -20.77
CA GLU A 188 -28.13 -5.15 -19.35
C GLU A 188 -28.90 -3.88 -18.98
N THR A 189 -29.54 -3.90 -17.81
CA THR A 189 -30.35 -2.80 -17.29
C THR A 189 -30.01 -2.45 -15.84
N LYS A 190 -29.23 -3.29 -15.14
CA LYS A 190 -28.84 -3.14 -13.74
C LYS A 190 -27.33 -2.88 -13.65
N PHE A 191 -26.97 -1.67 -13.23
CA PHE A 191 -25.59 -1.22 -13.12
C PHE A 191 -25.26 -0.80 -11.68
N GLY A 192 -24.13 -1.27 -11.17
CA GLY A 192 -23.56 -0.88 -9.89
C GLY A 192 -22.56 0.26 -10.08
N TYR A 193 -21.39 0.17 -9.44
CA TYR A 193 -20.34 1.18 -9.64
C TYR A 193 -19.64 1.03 -11.01
N ILE A 194 -19.70 2.11 -11.80
CA ILE A 194 -18.95 2.28 -13.03
C ILE A 194 -17.99 3.46 -12.80
N GLN A 195 -16.70 3.17 -12.65
CA GLN A 195 -15.66 4.17 -12.47
C GLN A 195 -15.47 4.96 -13.76
N GLU A 196 -15.39 6.30 -13.63
CA GLU A 196 -15.03 7.17 -14.74
C GLU A 196 -13.57 6.95 -15.15
N SER A 197 -13.32 6.75 -16.44
CA SER A 197 -11.97 6.55 -16.97
C SER A 197 -11.24 7.89 -17.17
N LEU A 198 -9.91 7.87 -17.14
CA LEU A 198 -9.12 9.08 -17.40
C LEU A 198 -9.38 9.60 -18.83
N PRO A 199 -9.18 10.90 -19.10
CA PRO A 199 -9.37 11.46 -20.45
C PRO A 199 -8.52 10.80 -21.55
N SER A 200 -7.39 10.18 -21.19
CA SER A 200 -6.52 9.45 -22.12
C SER A 200 -6.91 7.97 -22.29
N GLU A 201 -7.77 7.43 -21.41
CA GLU A 201 -8.24 6.05 -21.42
C GLU A 201 -9.47 5.91 -22.31
N THR A 202 -9.22 5.89 -23.61
CA THR A 202 -10.24 5.85 -24.65
C THR A 202 -10.06 4.62 -25.54
N VAL A 203 -11.11 4.25 -26.27
CA VAL A 203 -10.98 3.25 -27.33
C VAL A 203 -10.02 3.78 -28.42
N PRO A 204 -8.86 3.16 -28.67
CA PRO A 204 -7.83 3.80 -29.51
C PRO A 204 -8.00 3.49 -31.01
N TYR A 205 -8.78 2.46 -31.34
CA TYR A 205 -9.05 2.04 -32.72
C TYR A 205 -10.49 1.57 -32.87
N THR A 206 -10.99 1.54 -34.11
CA THR A 206 -12.31 0.98 -34.39
C THR A 206 -12.33 -0.51 -34.06
N MET A 207 -13.33 -0.97 -33.31
CA MET A 207 -13.62 -2.38 -33.11
C MET A 207 -14.91 -2.75 -33.82
N GLU A 208 -14.91 -3.88 -34.51
CA GLU A 208 -16.06 -4.43 -35.22
C GLU A 208 -16.24 -5.88 -34.80
N PHE A 209 -17.46 -6.21 -34.35
CA PHE A 209 -17.84 -7.56 -33.94
C PHE A 209 -18.99 -8.03 -34.84
N GLY A 210 -18.80 -9.18 -35.47
CA GLY A 210 -19.72 -9.76 -36.44
C GLY A 210 -20.91 -10.49 -35.81
N ILE A 211 -21.88 -10.81 -36.66
CA ILE A 211 -22.98 -11.72 -36.29
C ILE A 211 -22.38 -13.10 -35.96
N GLY A 212 -22.81 -13.71 -34.86
CA GLY A 212 -22.33 -15.01 -34.40
C GLY A 212 -21.09 -14.95 -33.50
N GLU A 213 -20.51 -13.78 -33.24
CA GLU A 213 -19.46 -13.65 -32.21
C GLU A 213 -20.07 -13.67 -30.80
N GLU A 214 -19.39 -14.33 -29.86
CA GLU A 214 -19.82 -14.45 -28.46
C GLU A 214 -19.80 -13.09 -27.76
N LYS A 215 -20.88 -12.75 -27.05
CA LYS A 215 -21.02 -11.47 -26.34
C LYS A 215 -19.93 -11.27 -25.28
N ILE A 216 -19.49 -12.34 -24.61
CA ILE A 216 -18.45 -12.28 -23.58
C ILE A 216 -17.07 -11.86 -24.12
N GLU A 217 -16.78 -12.10 -25.41
CA GLU A 217 -15.53 -11.65 -26.02
C GLU A 217 -15.44 -10.12 -26.08
N ILE A 218 -16.57 -9.44 -26.32
CA ILE A 218 -16.64 -7.97 -26.39
C ILE A 218 -16.28 -7.38 -25.03
N ILE A 219 -16.88 -7.94 -23.97
CA ILE A 219 -16.66 -7.54 -22.57
C ILE A 219 -15.18 -7.74 -22.22
N SER A 220 -14.62 -8.91 -22.57
CA SER A 220 -13.22 -9.25 -22.34
C SER A 220 -12.26 -8.29 -23.05
N LYS A 221 -12.48 -8.02 -24.35
CA LYS A 221 -11.62 -7.12 -25.15
C LYS A 221 -11.66 -5.68 -24.64
N LEU A 222 -12.82 -5.21 -24.19
CA LEU A 222 -12.96 -3.87 -23.59
C LEU A 222 -12.25 -3.76 -22.25
N ARG A 223 -12.43 -4.76 -21.36
CA ARG A 223 -11.71 -4.82 -20.07
C ARG A 223 -10.20 -4.88 -20.29
N ASP A 224 -9.72 -5.78 -21.15
CA ASP A 224 -8.29 -6.04 -21.35
C ASP A 224 -7.57 -4.96 -22.18
N MET A 225 -8.32 -3.97 -22.67
CA MET A 225 -7.75 -2.79 -23.33
C MET A 225 -6.84 -2.00 -22.37
N TYR A 226 -7.23 -1.96 -21.09
CA TYR A 226 -6.49 -1.38 -19.98
C TYR A 226 -6.53 -2.39 -18.82
N MET A 227 -5.45 -3.17 -18.70
CA MET A 227 -5.33 -4.33 -17.80
C MET A 227 -5.47 -4.03 -16.29
N ASP A 228 -5.48 -2.76 -15.89
CA ASP A 228 -5.75 -2.32 -14.52
C ASP A 228 -7.26 -2.20 -14.20
N TYR A 229 -8.14 -2.40 -15.19
CA TYR A 229 -9.59 -2.50 -15.01
C TYR A 229 -10.07 -3.94 -14.78
N THR A 230 -11.11 -4.07 -13.97
CA THR A 230 -11.89 -5.29 -13.78
C THR A 230 -13.38 -5.02 -14.02
N CYS A 231 -14.13 -6.07 -14.33
CA CYS A 231 -15.58 -6.03 -14.45
C CYS A 231 -16.21 -7.31 -13.91
N GLY A 232 -17.50 -7.26 -13.64
CA GLY A 232 -18.27 -8.39 -13.16
C GLY A 232 -19.58 -7.95 -12.52
N TYR A 233 -20.31 -8.91 -11.96
CA TYR A 233 -21.54 -8.63 -11.22
C TYR A 233 -21.27 -8.60 -9.72
N ASN A 234 -21.82 -7.61 -9.02
CA ASN A 234 -21.79 -7.56 -7.56
C ASN A 234 -22.76 -8.57 -6.92
N THR A 235 -22.82 -8.63 -5.59
CA THR A 235 -23.72 -9.55 -4.85
C THR A 235 -25.19 -9.36 -5.21
N LYS A 236 -25.63 -8.17 -5.63
CA LYS A 236 -27.01 -7.88 -6.03
C LYS A 236 -27.31 -8.29 -7.46
N GLY A 237 -26.31 -8.61 -8.26
CA GLY A 237 -26.45 -8.91 -9.68
C GLY A 237 -26.48 -7.65 -10.55
N GLU A 238 -25.78 -6.59 -10.13
CA GLU A 238 -25.59 -5.36 -10.90
C GLU A 238 -24.18 -5.36 -11.52
N PHE A 239 -24.07 -4.93 -12.79
CA PHE A 239 -22.78 -4.90 -13.49
C PHE A 239 -21.90 -3.75 -13.00
N GLU A 240 -20.65 -4.04 -12.69
CA GLU A 240 -19.65 -3.08 -12.21
C GLU A 240 -18.40 -3.09 -13.11
N PHE A 241 -17.74 -1.93 -13.20
CA PHE A 241 -16.53 -1.71 -13.97
C PHE A 241 -15.65 -0.69 -13.25
N TYR A 242 -14.47 -1.10 -12.80
CA TYR A 242 -13.62 -0.26 -11.96
C TYR A 242 -12.16 -0.71 -12.04
N LYS A 243 -11.24 0.16 -11.61
CA LYS A 243 -9.83 -0.18 -11.50
C LYS A 243 -9.53 -0.88 -10.19
N ILE A 244 -8.62 -1.84 -10.22
CA ILE A 244 -8.07 -2.39 -8.98
C ILE A 244 -6.90 -1.50 -8.56
N SER A 245 -7.07 -0.74 -7.48
CA SER A 245 -6.06 0.19 -6.94
C SER A 245 -4.91 -0.57 -6.26
N VAL A 246 -4.01 -1.21 -7.02
CA VAL A 246 -3.06 -2.19 -6.47
C VAL A 246 -1.64 -1.70 -6.19
N GLN A 247 -1.37 -0.38 -6.18
CA GLN A 247 0.04 0.06 -6.33
C GLN A 247 0.54 1.18 -5.43
N LYS A 248 -0.32 2.02 -4.84
CA LYS A 248 0.14 3.05 -3.89
C LYS A 248 -0.46 2.83 -2.52
N GLU A 249 0.36 2.89 -1.47
CA GLU A 249 -0.06 2.76 -0.07
C GLU A 249 -1.20 3.75 0.28
N THR A 250 -1.18 4.94 -0.30
CA THR A 250 -2.20 6.00 -0.13
C THR A 250 -3.51 5.73 -0.84
N GLU A 251 -3.56 4.79 -1.79
CA GLU A 251 -4.76 4.42 -2.54
C GLU A 251 -5.53 3.26 -1.88
N PHE A 252 -5.03 2.68 -0.78
CA PHE A 252 -5.68 1.55 -0.13
C PHE A 252 -6.61 1.96 1.01
N GLU A 253 -7.80 1.36 1.00
CA GLU A 253 -8.75 1.38 2.11
C GLU A 253 -8.24 0.57 3.31
N HIS A 254 -8.81 0.82 4.49
CA HIS A 254 -8.55 0.01 5.68
C HIS A 254 -8.85 -1.47 5.40
N PRO A 255 -8.09 -2.42 5.98
CA PRO A 255 -8.33 -3.85 5.75
C PRO A 255 -9.78 -4.20 6.12
N LYS A 256 -10.48 -4.86 5.20
CA LYS A 256 -11.87 -5.30 5.38
C LYS A 256 -12.02 -6.22 6.57
N TRP A 257 -11.02 -7.06 6.80
CA TRP A 257 -10.93 -7.89 7.98
C TRP A 257 -9.50 -7.99 8.48
N SER A 258 -9.32 -7.96 9.80
CA SER A 258 -8.03 -8.21 10.45
C SER A 258 -8.19 -9.43 11.35
N PHE A 259 -7.50 -10.51 10.99
CA PHE A 259 -7.39 -11.69 11.82
C PHE A 259 -6.55 -11.38 13.06
N SER A 260 -6.90 -12.04 14.17
CA SER A 260 -6.22 -11.89 15.45
C SER A 260 -5.77 -13.25 15.95
N ASN A 261 -4.64 -13.28 16.63
CA ASN A 261 -4.22 -14.45 17.41
C ASN A 261 -4.69 -14.34 18.87
N ASP A 262 -5.35 -13.23 19.24
CA ASP A 262 -5.85 -13.01 20.58
C ASP A 262 -7.27 -13.59 20.70
N ALA A 263 -7.40 -14.71 21.40
CA ALA A 263 -8.71 -15.34 21.66
C ALA A 263 -9.73 -14.44 22.41
N ILE A 264 -9.30 -13.26 22.89
CA ILE A 264 -10.11 -12.33 23.68
C ILE A 264 -11.03 -11.47 22.80
N ASP A 265 -10.61 -11.12 21.57
CA ASP A 265 -11.36 -10.21 20.69
C ASP A 265 -12.38 -10.93 19.78
N GLY A 266 -12.40 -12.26 19.81
CA GLY A 266 -13.29 -13.10 19.01
C GLY A 266 -12.98 -13.11 17.50
N LYS A 267 -11.82 -12.56 17.09
CA LYS A 267 -11.36 -12.51 15.68
C LYS A 267 -10.32 -13.58 15.35
N ASP A 268 -10.03 -14.48 16.29
CA ASP A 268 -9.31 -15.73 16.04
C ASP A 268 -10.21 -16.72 15.28
N LEU A 269 -10.44 -16.41 14.01
CA LEU A 269 -11.27 -17.20 13.11
C LEU A 269 -10.46 -18.08 12.17
N MET A 270 -9.13 -17.97 12.19
CA MET A 270 -8.22 -18.71 11.32
C MET A 270 -7.98 -20.11 11.90
N ILE A 271 -8.34 -21.14 11.14
CA ILE A 271 -8.23 -22.55 11.55
C ILE A 271 -6.92 -23.15 11.00
N GLU A 272 -6.62 -22.88 9.73
CA GLU A 272 -5.40 -23.36 9.06
C GLU A 272 -4.82 -22.24 8.21
N PHE A 273 -3.49 -22.19 8.13
CA PHE A 273 -2.73 -21.23 7.33
C PHE A 273 -1.60 -21.95 6.62
N LYS A 274 -1.50 -21.73 5.31
CA LYS A 274 -0.39 -22.17 4.48
C LYS A 274 0.13 -20.99 3.69
N GLU A 275 1.44 -20.91 3.51
CA GLU A 275 2.10 -19.86 2.74
C GLU A 275 3.08 -20.49 1.76
N ASP A 276 3.00 -20.10 0.49
CA ASP A 276 3.85 -20.58 -0.60
C ASP A 276 4.69 -19.42 -1.15
N TYR A 277 5.98 -19.70 -1.35
CA TYR A 277 6.96 -18.74 -1.86
C TYR A 277 7.48 -19.18 -3.24
N VAL A 278 7.15 -18.43 -4.29
CA VAL A 278 7.63 -18.65 -5.65
C VAL A 278 8.81 -17.72 -5.91
N LEU A 279 10.04 -18.23 -5.87
CA LEU A 279 11.25 -17.38 -6.03
C LEU A 279 11.85 -17.40 -7.44
N LYS A 280 11.44 -18.36 -8.28
CA LYS A 280 12.05 -18.60 -9.60
C LYS A 280 11.81 -17.46 -10.58
N ASP A 281 10.62 -16.88 -10.54
CA ASP A 281 10.13 -15.96 -11.56
C ASP A 281 10.02 -14.51 -11.08
N ILE A 282 10.70 -14.17 -9.98
CA ILE A 282 10.77 -12.80 -9.47
C ILE A 282 11.30 -11.87 -10.58
N ARG A 283 10.53 -10.83 -10.86
CA ARG A 283 10.86 -9.71 -11.75
C ARG A 283 10.51 -8.42 -11.03
N ASN A 284 11.32 -7.39 -11.24
CA ASN A 284 11.14 -6.09 -10.59
C ASN A 284 11.27 -4.93 -11.56
N ARG A 285 11.30 -5.24 -12.86
CA ARG A 285 11.13 -4.31 -13.96
C ARG A 285 10.33 -5.01 -15.07
N VAL A 286 9.28 -4.37 -15.54
CA VAL A 286 8.49 -4.80 -16.70
C VAL A 286 8.54 -3.71 -17.75
N LEU A 287 8.97 -4.07 -18.96
CA LEU A 287 8.94 -3.22 -20.14
C LEU A 287 7.95 -3.82 -21.13
N VAL A 288 6.94 -3.07 -21.50
CA VAL A 288 5.96 -3.40 -22.54
C VAL A 288 6.26 -2.55 -23.77
N VAL A 289 6.39 -3.20 -24.91
CA VAL A 289 6.60 -2.56 -26.21
C VAL A 289 5.39 -2.88 -27.09
N GLY A 290 4.67 -1.83 -27.48
CA GLY A 290 3.52 -1.87 -28.35
C GLY A 290 3.88 -1.75 -29.83
N GLU A 291 2.89 -1.41 -30.64
CA GLU A 291 3.01 -1.20 -32.07
C GLU A 291 3.71 0.13 -32.39
N MET A 292 4.42 0.15 -33.53
CA MET A 292 4.95 1.38 -34.09
C MET A 292 3.90 2.05 -34.96
N SER A 293 3.62 3.33 -34.68
CA SER A 293 2.71 4.11 -35.51
C SER A 293 3.31 4.35 -36.89
N ASP A 294 2.67 3.84 -37.94
CA ASP A 294 3.04 4.11 -39.34
C ASP A 294 3.01 5.61 -39.70
N LYS A 295 2.26 6.41 -38.93
CA LYS A 295 2.11 7.86 -39.16
C LYS A 295 3.24 8.67 -38.53
N THR A 296 3.68 8.30 -37.33
CA THR A 296 4.64 9.10 -36.53
C THR A 296 6.01 8.44 -36.42
N GLY A 297 6.13 7.14 -36.70
CA GLY A 297 7.34 6.34 -36.45
C GLY A 297 7.64 6.10 -34.98
N ILE A 298 6.76 6.52 -34.07
CA ILE A 298 6.91 6.35 -32.62
C ILE A 298 6.37 4.98 -32.22
N THR A 299 7.12 4.24 -31.40
CA THR A 299 6.71 2.95 -30.84
C THR A 299 6.09 3.17 -29.47
N ALA A 300 4.85 2.71 -29.29
CA ALA A 300 4.20 2.75 -27.99
C ALA A 300 4.99 1.93 -26.98
N ASN A 301 5.20 2.43 -25.77
CA ASN A 301 5.92 1.69 -24.74
C ASN A 301 5.46 2.09 -23.33
N GLY A 302 5.67 1.19 -22.38
CA GLY A 302 5.34 1.41 -20.99
C GLY A 302 6.30 0.63 -20.11
N GLU A 303 6.84 1.30 -19.10
CA GLU A 303 7.81 0.72 -18.18
C GLU A 303 7.35 0.91 -16.74
N VAL A 304 7.44 -0.17 -15.95
CA VAL A 304 7.18 -0.12 -14.51
C VAL A 304 8.30 -0.86 -13.79
N ARG A 305 8.79 -0.26 -12.70
CA ARG A 305 9.81 -0.83 -11.81
C ARG A 305 9.28 -0.90 -10.39
N ILE A 306 9.73 -1.91 -9.65
CA ILE A 306 9.54 -1.96 -8.20
C ILE A 306 10.69 -1.20 -7.56
N THR A 307 10.37 -0.05 -7.02
CA THR A 307 11.32 0.89 -6.42
C THR A 307 11.08 1.09 -4.93
N ASP A 308 9.90 0.73 -4.42
CA ASP A 308 9.59 0.89 -3.01
C ASP A 308 10.52 0.06 -2.14
N ALA A 309 11.21 0.71 -1.21
CA ALA A 309 12.12 0.06 -0.28
C ALA A 309 11.42 -0.93 0.66
N LYS A 310 10.14 -0.73 0.96
CA LYS A 310 9.31 -1.67 1.74
C LYS A 310 9.06 -2.98 0.98
N ASN A 311 9.17 -2.97 -0.36
CA ASN A 311 9.05 -4.16 -1.17
C ASN A 311 10.38 -4.92 -1.22
N PRO A 312 10.48 -6.14 -0.65
CA PRO A 312 11.73 -6.92 -0.61
C PRO A 312 12.24 -7.33 -2.00
N PHE A 313 11.41 -7.22 -3.04
CA PHE A 313 11.76 -7.56 -4.42
C PHE A 313 12.21 -6.35 -5.25
N ASN A 314 12.32 -5.15 -4.65
CA ASN A 314 12.68 -3.95 -5.39
C ASN A 314 14.05 -4.06 -6.10
N VAL A 315 14.23 -3.24 -7.14
CA VAL A 315 15.42 -3.25 -8.00
C VAL A 315 16.73 -3.01 -7.25
N ASP A 316 16.67 -2.29 -6.13
CA ASP A 316 17.85 -1.94 -5.33
C ASP A 316 18.21 -3.07 -4.34
N ALA A 317 17.21 -3.77 -3.80
CA ALA A 317 17.37 -4.87 -2.85
C ALA A 317 17.95 -6.14 -3.50
N ILE A 318 17.51 -6.49 -4.72
CA ILE A 318 17.88 -7.76 -5.38
C ILE A 318 18.47 -7.60 -6.79
N GLY A 319 18.72 -6.37 -7.23
CA GLY A 319 19.19 -6.06 -8.58
C GLY A 319 18.09 -6.11 -9.64
N THR A 320 18.32 -5.50 -10.80
CA THR A 320 17.32 -5.43 -11.88
C THR A 320 17.09 -6.78 -12.55
N ARG A 321 15.83 -7.23 -12.54
CA ARG A 321 15.35 -8.47 -13.16
C ARG A 321 14.19 -8.13 -14.10
N THR A 322 14.52 -7.95 -15.38
CA THR A 322 13.58 -7.44 -16.39
C THR A 322 12.71 -8.54 -17.00
N LYS A 323 11.42 -8.26 -17.18
CA LYS A 323 10.51 -8.94 -18.11
C LYS A 323 10.20 -8.00 -19.27
N VAL A 324 10.41 -8.47 -20.50
CA VAL A 324 10.04 -7.73 -21.71
C VAL A 324 8.81 -8.39 -22.32
N ILE A 325 7.80 -7.59 -22.67
CA ILE A 325 6.55 -8.01 -23.30
C ILE A 325 6.42 -7.22 -24.59
N THR A 326 6.14 -7.92 -25.70
CA THR A 326 5.88 -7.29 -27.00
C THR A 326 4.47 -7.64 -27.44
N GLU A 327 3.61 -6.64 -27.60
CA GLU A 327 2.21 -6.83 -28.00
C GLU A 327 1.77 -5.73 -28.98
N SER A 328 1.67 -6.09 -30.26
CA SER A 328 1.27 -5.19 -31.36
C SER A 328 -0.17 -4.64 -31.25
N LYS A 329 -0.98 -5.19 -30.35
CA LYS A 329 -2.35 -4.69 -30.12
C LYS A 329 -2.40 -3.39 -29.31
N TYR A 330 -1.31 -3.06 -28.61
CA TYR A 330 -1.19 -1.82 -27.84
C TYR A 330 -0.59 -0.73 -28.72
N VAL A 331 -1.34 0.34 -28.91
CA VAL A 331 -0.99 1.44 -29.83
C VAL A 331 -0.77 2.76 -29.11
N THR A 332 -0.98 2.81 -27.78
CA THR A 332 -0.71 3.96 -26.92
C THR A 332 0.20 3.58 -25.75
N ASP A 333 0.92 4.56 -25.21
CA ASP A 333 1.78 4.38 -24.03
C ASP A 333 0.95 3.99 -22.80
N ASP A 334 -0.25 4.54 -22.62
CA ASP A 334 -1.14 4.22 -21.50
C ASP A 334 -1.56 2.73 -21.49
N GLN A 335 -1.82 2.14 -22.66
CA GLN A 335 -2.10 0.70 -22.76
C GLN A 335 -0.87 -0.12 -22.36
N CYS A 336 0.31 0.26 -22.83
CA CYS A 336 1.56 -0.40 -22.48
C CYS A 336 1.86 -0.26 -20.98
N TYR A 337 1.58 0.90 -20.41
CA TYR A 337 1.78 1.21 -19.01
C TYR A 337 0.82 0.44 -18.11
N SER A 338 -0.48 0.42 -18.44
CA SER A 338 -1.49 -0.40 -17.76
C SER A 338 -1.13 -1.89 -17.78
N ARG A 339 -0.66 -2.41 -18.93
CA ARG A 339 -0.13 -3.77 -19.04
C ARG A 339 1.12 -3.99 -18.16
N ALA A 340 2.05 -3.05 -18.16
CA ALA A 340 3.27 -3.14 -17.37
C ALA A 340 2.96 -3.17 -15.86
N LYS A 341 1.98 -2.36 -15.42
CA LYS A 341 1.47 -2.36 -14.05
C LYS A 341 0.85 -3.69 -13.65
N PHE A 342 -0.05 -4.24 -14.47
CA PHE A 342 -0.66 -5.53 -14.19
C PHE A 342 0.39 -6.64 -14.08
N GLU A 343 1.37 -6.64 -14.99
CA GLU A 343 2.40 -7.67 -14.99
C GLU A 343 3.42 -7.49 -13.88
N ILE A 344 3.79 -6.26 -13.48
CA ILE A 344 4.66 -6.03 -12.32
C ILE A 344 3.98 -6.51 -11.04
N TRP A 345 2.67 -6.24 -10.90
CA TRP A 345 1.87 -6.69 -9.76
C TRP A 345 1.85 -8.20 -9.66
N LYS A 346 1.68 -8.89 -10.80
CA LYS A 346 1.76 -10.36 -10.86
C LYS A 346 3.09 -10.93 -10.38
N VAL A 347 4.19 -10.36 -10.85
CA VAL A 347 5.53 -10.87 -10.56
C VAL A 347 6.11 -10.36 -9.23
N SER A 348 5.47 -9.38 -8.59
CA SER A 348 5.82 -8.89 -7.25
C SER A 348 4.99 -9.55 -6.16
N ASN A 349 3.66 -9.50 -6.29
CA ASN A 349 2.73 -9.79 -5.20
C ASN A 349 2.36 -11.28 -5.14
N PHE A 350 2.32 -11.97 -6.28
CA PHE A 350 2.02 -13.42 -6.32
C PHE A 350 3.24 -14.30 -6.09
N GLN A 351 4.36 -13.70 -5.65
CA GLN A 351 5.51 -14.48 -5.18
C GLN A 351 5.23 -15.07 -3.80
N GLU A 352 4.43 -14.39 -2.97
CA GLU A 352 3.98 -14.88 -1.67
C GLU A 352 2.46 -15.04 -1.70
N LYS A 353 2.00 -16.29 -1.68
CA LYS A 353 0.58 -16.64 -1.62
C LYS A 353 0.26 -17.30 -0.30
N CYS A 354 -0.92 -17.02 0.24
CA CYS A 354 -1.43 -17.74 1.39
C CYS A 354 -2.77 -18.41 1.08
N GLU A 355 -2.97 -19.57 1.70
CA GLU A 355 -4.22 -20.30 1.74
C GLU A 355 -4.67 -20.33 3.20
N ILE A 356 -5.87 -19.83 3.46
CA ILE A 356 -6.42 -19.66 4.80
C ILE A 356 -7.71 -20.47 4.88
N SER A 357 -7.76 -21.43 5.80
CA SER A 357 -9.03 -22.04 6.22
C SER A 357 -9.53 -21.30 7.45
N ALA A 358 -10.76 -20.78 7.41
CA ALA A 358 -11.33 -19.96 8.47
C ALA A 358 -12.78 -20.31 8.78
N VAL A 359 -13.26 -19.91 9.95
CA VAL A 359 -14.69 -19.82 10.22
C VAL A 359 -15.27 -18.74 9.29
N PRO A 360 -16.38 -18.99 8.55
CA PRO A 360 -16.84 -18.11 7.47
C PRO A 360 -17.00 -16.62 7.81
N ILE A 361 -16.61 -15.73 6.91
CA ILE A 361 -16.73 -14.28 7.08
C ILE A 361 -17.51 -13.72 5.89
N TYR A 362 -18.81 -13.49 6.07
CA TYR A 362 -19.76 -13.17 4.99
C TYR A 362 -19.72 -11.71 4.52
N LEU A 363 -18.81 -10.90 5.07
CA LEU A 363 -18.56 -9.52 4.65
C LEU A 363 -17.38 -9.36 3.68
N LEU A 364 -16.68 -10.46 3.36
CA LEU A 364 -15.54 -10.47 2.44
C LEU A 364 -15.99 -10.73 1.01
N ASP A 365 -15.34 -10.04 0.08
CA ASP A 365 -15.39 -10.28 -1.35
C ASP A 365 -13.97 -10.43 -1.94
N VAL A 366 -13.87 -10.85 -3.21
CA VAL A 366 -12.60 -10.84 -3.92
C VAL A 366 -12.12 -9.41 -4.19
N ASN A 367 -10.80 -9.23 -4.24
CA ASN A 367 -10.14 -7.92 -4.24
C ASN A 367 -10.28 -7.11 -2.93
N ASP A 368 -10.93 -7.64 -1.88
CA ASP A 368 -10.81 -7.04 -0.55
C ASP A 368 -9.41 -7.29 0.04
N ILE A 369 -9.00 -6.36 0.89
CA ILE A 369 -7.75 -6.46 1.66
C ILE A 369 -8.05 -7.09 3.02
N ILE A 370 -7.26 -8.09 3.40
CA ILE A 370 -7.27 -8.66 4.74
C ILE A 370 -5.90 -8.51 5.39
N GLU A 371 -5.89 -8.39 6.72
CA GLU A 371 -4.68 -8.42 7.52
C GLU A 371 -4.59 -9.74 8.25
N VAL A 372 -3.48 -10.45 8.09
CA VAL A 372 -3.27 -11.79 8.61
C VAL A 372 -1.97 -11.83 9.42
N PRO A 373 -2.01 -12.20 10.71
CA PRO A 373 -0.80 -12.49 11.47
C PRO A 373 -0.22 -13.83 11.04
N ASN A 374 1.06 -13.87 10.69
CA ASN A 374 1.73 -15.13 10.43
C ASN A 374 1.75 -15.98 11.72
N PRO A 375 1.26 -17.24 11.72
CA PRO A 375 1.15 -18.05 12.93
C PRO A 375 2.49 -18.37 13.62
N ILE A 376 3.60 -18.26 12.90
CA ILE A 376 4.95 -18.57 13.40
C ILE A 376 5.65 -17.31 13.88
N THR A 377 5.67 -16.25 13.06
CA THR A 377 6.43 -15.02 13.38
C THR A 377 5.62 -13.99 14.15
N GLY A 378 4.29 -14.09 14.14
CA GLY A 378 3.37 -13.09 14.70
C GLY A 378 3.31 -11.78 13.90
N VAL A 379 4.10 -11.64 12.83
CA VAL A 379 4.12 -10.43 11.99
C VAL A 379 2.83 -10.37 11.19
N LYS A 380 2.10 -9.26 11.32
CA LYS A 380 0.92 -8.98 10.51
C LYS A 380 1.32 -8.52 9.12
N SER A 381 0.67 -9.08 8.11
CA SER A 381 0.85 -8.70 6.71
C SER A 381 -0.51 -8.51 6.05
N ARG A 382 -0.56 -7.66 5.03
CA ARG A 382 -1.77 -7.41 4.24
C ARG A 382 -1.77 -8.29 3.00
N TYR A 383 -2.92 -8.88 2.71
CA TYR A 383 -3.14 -9.75 1.56
C TYR A 383 -4.37 -9.28 0.80
N LEU A 384 -4.34 -9.39 -0.53
CA LEU A 384 -5.50 -9.17 -1.38
C LEU A 384 -6.13 -10.53 -1.70
N ILE A 385 -7.45 -10.63 -1.52
CA ILE A 385 -8.18 -11.87 -1.78
C ILE A 385 -8.25 -12.13 -3.29
N ASP A 386 -7.67 -13.24 -3.74
CA ASP A 386 -7.77 -13.71 -5.13
C ASP A 386 -9.06 -14.50 -5.34
N SER A 387 -9.35 -15.40 -4.41
CA SER A 387 -10.55 -16.23 -4.46
C SER A 387 -10.92 -16.72 -3.08
N PHE A 388 -12.18 -17.11 -2.92
CA PHE A 388 -12.60 -17.87 -1.76
C PHE A 388 -13.73 -18.83 -2.08
N SER A 389 -13.93 -19.81 -1.20
CA SER A 389 -15.08 -20.70 -1.19
C SER A 389 -15.71 -20.74 0.20
N LEU A 390 -17.02 -20.59 0.26
CA LEU A 390 -17.87 -20.70 1.44
C LEU A 390 -18.63 -22.01 1.38
N ASP A 391 -18.42 -22.89 2.37
CA ASP A 391 -19.34 -24.00 2.62
C ASP A 391 -20.58 -23.48 3.38
N LEU A 392 -21.77 -23.83 2.89
CA LEU A 392 -23.03 -23.37 3.46
C LEU A 392 -23.53 -24.24 4.64
N LYS A 393 -22.83 -25.34 4.95
CA LYS A 393 -23.13 -26.15 6.14
C LYS A 393 -22.90 -25.37 7.43
N VAL A 394 -23.56 -25.80 8.50
CA VAL A 394 -23.43 -25.15 9.83
C VAL A 394 -22.02 -25.28 10.40
N ASP A 395 -21.32 -26.37 10.12
CA ASP A 395 -19.91 -26.60 10.45
C ASP A 395 -18.96 -26.34 9.26
N GLY A 396 -19.49 -25.75 8.19
CA GLY A 396 -18.78 -25.39 6.98
C GLY A 396 -17.65 -24.41 7.25
N LYS A 397 -16.57 -24.55 6.48
CA LYS A 397 -15.41 -23.65 6.54
C LYS A 397 -15.40 -22.71 5.33
N MET A 398 -14.72 -21.58 5.49
CA MET A 398 -14.32 -20.72 4.38
C MET A 398 -12.87 -21.03 4.02
N SER A 399 -12.58 -21.19 2.74
CA SER A 399 -11.22 -21.30 2.22
C SER A 399 -10.91 -20.04 1.41
N ILE A 400 -9.84 -19.32 1.76
CA ILE A 400 -9.43 -18.07 1.12
C ILE A 400 -8.04 -18.29 0.51
N SER A 401 -7.91 -18.04 -0.79
CA SER A 401 -6.63 -17.88 -1.47
C SER A 401 -6.37 -16.38 -1.64
N ALA A 402 -5.21 -15.93 -1.17
CA ALA A 402 -4.82 -14.52 -1.26
C ALA A 402 -3.33 -14.40 -1.56
N HIS A 403 -2.92 -13.26 -2.09
CA HIS A 403 -1.51 -12.94 -2.31
C HIS A 403 -1.10 -11.72 -1.49
N LYS A 404 0.17 -11.68 -1.10
CA LYS A 404 0.69 -10.63 -0.24
C LYS A 404 0.82 -9.33 -1.02
N LEU A 405 0.40 -8.23 -0.40
CA LEU A 405 0.52 -6.92 -1.00
C LEU A 405 1.93 -6.36 -0.80
N TYR A 406 2.56 -5.97 -1.91
CA TYR A 406 3.68 -5.05 -1.91
C TYR A 406 3.37 -3.83 -2.76
N TYR A 407 3.78 -2.67 -2.29
CA TYR A 407 3.53 -1.40 -2.95
C TYR A 407 4.62 -1.11 -4.01
N THR A 408 4.29 -0.26 -4.99
CA THR A 408 5.20 0.12 -6.08
C THR A 408 5.18 1.64 -6.26
N GLY A 409 6.30 2.31 -6.02
CA GLY A 409 6.48 3.71 -6.39
C GLY A 409 6.54 3.87 -7.91
N VAL A 410 5.75 4.79 -8.46
CA VAL A 410 5.78 5.14 -9.88
C VAL A 410 6.68 6.37 -10.08
N GLU A 411 7.53 6.31 -11.09
CA GLU A 411 8.42 7.41 -11.50
C GLU A 411 7.62 8.64 -12.00
N TYR A 412 8.14 9.82 -11.69
CA TYR A 412 7.55 11.13 -11.98
C TYR A 412 7.22 11.34 -13.47
N GLY A 413 6.17 12.12 -13.76
CA GLY A 413 5.78 12.46 -15.14
C GLY A 413 6.71 13.48 -15.82
N GLU A 414 6.60 13.60 -17.15
CA GLU A 414 7.39 14.52 -18.01
C GLU A 414 7.51 15.96 -17.47
N ALA A 415 6.48 16.45 -16.78
CA ALA A 415 6.43 17.80 -16.21
C ALA A 415 7.57 18.10 -15.22
N PHE A 416 8.11 17.10 -14.53
CA PHE A 416 9.16 17.28 -13.52
C PHE A 416 10.58 17.16 -14.08
N LYS A 417 10.75 16.88 -15.38
CA LYS A 417 12.08 16.79 -16.00
C LYS A 417 12.99 18.01 -15.73
N PRO A 418 12.52 19.27 -15.78
CA PRO A 418 13.36 20.42 -15.46
C PRO A 418 13.89 20.38 -14.02
N LEU A 419 13.03 20.03 -13.07
CA LEU A 419 13.38 19.95 -11.65
C LEU A 419 14.39 18.83 -11.40
N VAL A 420 14.16 17.66 -12.00
CA VAL A 420 15.12 16.54 -11.95
C VAL A 420 16.46 16.93 -12.54
N ASN A 421 16.47 17.63 -13.67
CA ASN A 421 17.72 18.11 -14.26
C ASN A 421 18.45 19.09 -13.33
N ALA A 422 17.72 19.99 -12.64
CA ALA A 422 18.31 20.89 -11.66
C ALA A 422 18.97 20.13 -10.50
N PHE A 423 18.30 19.11 -9.95
CA PHE A 423 18.91 18.23 -8.95
C PHE A 423 20.16 17.50 -9.46
N MET A 424 20.13 17.00 -10.70
CA MET A 424 21.30 16.36 -11.28
C MET A 424 22.46 17.34 -11.49
N VAL A 425 22.18 18.61 -11.82
CA VAL A 425 23.20 19.67 -11.87
C VAL A 425 23.73 19.93 -10.46
N GLY A 426 22.86 20.08 -9.46
CA GLY A 426 23.27 20.30 -8.07
C GLY A 426 24.18 19.19 -7.53
N ILE A 427 23.84 17.93 -7.80
CA ILE A 427 24.62 16.77 -7.38
C ILE A 427 25.96 16.70 -8.13
N ASN A 428 25.95 16.83 -9.46
CA ASN A 428 27.15 16.60 -10.28
C ASN A 428 28.09 17.83 -10.36
N ASN A 429 27.58 19.05 -10.19
CA ASN A 429 28.33 20.28 -10.42
C ASN A 429 28.48 21.14 -9.17
N TYR A 430 27.49 21.18 -8.28
CA TYR A 430 27.50 22.01 -7.07
C TYR A 430 27.78 21.21 -5.79
N GLY A 431 28.02 19.91 -5.92
CA GLY A 431 28.50 19.05 -4.83
C GLY A 431 27.48 18.81 -3.73
N TRP A 432 26.18 18.82 -4.03
CA TRP A 432 25.11 18.63 -3.04
C TRP A 432 25.23 17.35 -2.21
N LEU A 433 25.94 16.32 -2.71
CA LEU A 433 26.27 15.11 -1.94
C LEU A 433 27.73 15.10 -1.46
N SER A 434 28.69 15.48 -2.33
CA SER A 434 30.12 15.35 -2.04
C SER A 434 30.60 16.28 -0.92
N LEU A 435 30.08 17.51 -0.86
CA LEU A 435 30.42 18.47 0.21
C LEU A 435 29.87 18.03 1.56
N ALA A 436 28.72 17.35 1.58
CA ALA A 436 28.17 16.77 2.79
C ALA A 436 29.05 15.62 3.31
N GLU A 437 29.53 14.74 2.44
CA GLU A 437 30.48 13.70 2.82
C GLU A 437 31.80 14.26 3.35
N GLU A 438 32.32 15.31 2.71
CA GLU A 438 33.51 16.01 3.19
C GLU A 438 33.28 16.58 4.58
N ARG A 439 32.14 17.26 4.79
CA ARG A 439 31.76 17.78 6.10
C ARG A 439 31.69 16.68 7.15
N ILE A 440 31.03 15.56 6.86
CA ILE A 440 30.90 14.43 7.78
C ILE A 440 32.27 13.89 8.15
N LYS A 441 33.18 13.77 7.17
CA LYS A 441 34.54 13.34 7.40
C LYS A 441 35.31 14.30 8.30
N ASP A 442 35.19 15.61 8.06
CA ASP A 442 35.90 16.63 8.82
C ASP A 442 35.43 16.73 10.27
N VAL A 443 34.12 16.57 10.52
CA VAL A 443 33.53 16.83 11.84
C VAL A 443 33.29 15.58 12.66
N PHE A 444 33.06 14.42 12.03
CA PHE A 444 32.79 13.14 12.70
C PHE A 444 33.84 12.06 12.44
N ASN A 445 34.83 12.32 11.58
CA ASN A 445 35.93 11.40 11.28
C ASN A 445 35.46 10.03 10.76
N ILE A 446 34.42 10.03 9.93
CA ILE A 446 33.89 8.84 9.22
C ILE A 446 33.66 9.15 7.75
N SER A 447 33.65 8.13 6.90
CA SER A 447 33.31 8.24 5.48
C SER A 447 32.63 6.97 5.00
N GLY A 448 31.92 7.07 3.87
CA GLY A 448 31.48 5.89 3.14
C GLY A 448 32.68 5.01 2.72
N SER A 449 32.41 3.72 2.50
CA SER A 449 33.44 2.71 2.24
C SER A 449 33.97 2.68 0.81
N GLY A 450 33.36 3.43 -0.11
CA GLY A 450 33.65 3.41 -1.55
C GLY A 450 33.03 2.22 -2.31
N ASN A 451 32.41 1.29 -1.59
CA ASN A 451 31.83 0.07 -2.17
C ASN A 451 30.31 0.13 -2.34
N ALA A 452 29.65 1.04 -1.64
CA ALA A 452 28.21 1.26 -1.69
C ALA A 452 27.82 2.16 -2.88
N THR A 453 26.63 1.92 -3.44
CA THR A 453 26.01 2.81 -4.44
C THR A 453 24.85 3.54 -3.78
N ILE A 454 24.76 4.85 -3.96
CA ILE A 454 23.54 5.63 -3.68
C ILE A 454 22.76 5.76 -4.98
N VAL A 455 21.55 5.21 -5.00
CA VAL A 455 20.60 5.37 -6.10
C VAL A 455 19.73 6.59 -5.81
N VAL A 456 19.86 7.63 -6.63
CA VAL A 456 19.05 8.84 -6.51
C VAL A 456 17.74 8.62 -7.25
N ARG A 457 16.64 8.68 -6.52
CA ARG A 457 15.28 8.45 -7.02
C ARG A 457 14.42 9.68 -6.78
N PHE A 458 13.66 10.06 -7.80
CA PHE A 458 12.72 11.16 -7.72
C PHE A 458 11.29 10.60 -7.69
N VAL A 459 10.47 11.13 -6.80
CA VAL A 459 9.05 10.79 -6.66
C VAL A 459 8.21 12.06 -6.72
N ASP A 460 6.92 11.91 -6.99
CA ASP A 460 5.93 13.00 -6.93
C ASP A 460 4.84 12.59 -5.92
N MET A 461 4.98 13.05 -4.68
CA MET A 461 4.04 12.80 -3.59
C MET A 461 3.19 14.05 -3.29
N GLU A 462 2.32 14.00 -2.28
CA GLU A 462 1.58 15.20 -1.86
C GLU A 462 2.52 16.24 -1.22
N LEU A 463 2.18 17.53 -1.36
CA LEU A 463 2.98 18.63 -0.81
C LEU A 463 3.07 18.54 0.72
N GLY A 464 4.29 18.41 1.24
CA GLY A 464 4.60 18.35 2.67
C GLY A 464 4.91 16.94 3.17
N GLY A 465 5.72 16.85 4.22
CA GLY A 465 6.24 15.58 4.74
C GLY A 465 7.77 15.55 4.68
N GLU A 466 8.32 14.37 4.40
CA GLU A 466 9.76 14.17 4.20
C GLU A 466 10.17 14.62 2.79
N GLN A 467 10.94 15.71 2.71
CA GLN A 467 11.39 16.28 1.42
C GLN A 467 12.39 15.37 0.68
N ALA A 468 13.20 14.66 1.44
CA ALA A 468 14.09 13.62 0.95
C ALA A 468 14.28 12.58 2.07
N SER A 469 14.66 11.36 1.71
CA SER A 469 14.99 10.33 2.68
C SER A 469 16.01 9.34 2.14
N VAL A 470 16.92 8.89 3.00
CA VAL A 470 17.84 7.80 2.70
C VAL A 470 17.38 6.51 3.34
N THR A 471 17.22 5.49 2.49
CA THR A 471 16.92 4.13 2.91
C THR A 471 18.11 3.20 2.70
N SER A 472 18.44 2.42 3.73
CA SER A 472 19.39 1.32 3.65
C SER A 472 18.69 -0.04 3.68
N TYR A 473 19.38 -1.08 3.24
CA TYR A 473 18.83 -2.43 3.12
C TYR A 473 19.70 -3.45 3.85
N GLY A 474 19.10 -4.44 4.52
CA GLY A 474 19.86 -5.52 5.17
C GLY A 474 20.56 -6.48 4.19
N THR A 475 20.14 -6.51 2.93
CA THR A 475 20.64 -7.45 1.90
C THR A 475 21.81 -6.92 1.09
N THR A 476 22.07 -5.61 1.12
CA THR A 476 23.06 -4.94 0.28
C THR A 476 23.62 -3.69 0.96
N LYS A 477 24.82 -3.26 0.56
CA LYS A 477 25.38 -1.96 0.98
C LYS A 477 24.85 -0.79 0.16
N ASN A 478 24.13 -1.06 -0.94
CA ASN A 478 23.48 -0.01 -1.71
C ASN A 478 22.39 0.66 -0.86
N GLN A 479 22.14 1.92 -1.16
CA GLN A 479 21.14 2.75 -0.48
C GLN A 479 20.38 3.56 -1.52
N THR A 480 19.18 3.97 -1.17
CA THR A 480 18.34 4.80 -2.03
C THR A 480 18.15 6.16 -1.37
N LEU A 481 18.49 7.23 -2.10
CA LEU A 481 18.16 8.60 -1.74
C LEU A 481 16.92 8.98 -2.54
N GLN A 482 15.76 9.01 -1.87
CA GLN A 482 14.51 9.43 -2.44
C GLN A 482 14.34 10.95 -2.27
N ILE A 483 13.89 11.65 -3.30
CA ILE A 483 13.65 13.10 -3.31
C ILE A 483 12.22 13.34 -3.79
N ASP A 484 11.42 14.02 -2.97
CA ASP A 484 10.05 14.39 -3.34
C ASP A 484 10.02 15.69 -4.13
N LEU A 485 9.71 15.58 -5.42
CA LEU A 485 9.69 16.69 -6.36
C LEU A 485 8.58 17.70 -6.05
N ALA A 486 7.48 17.28 -5.40
CA ALA A 486 6.38 18.19 -5.04
C ALA A 486 6.87 19.28 -4.07
N ASP A 487 7.73 18.90 -3.13
CA ASP A 487 8.30 19.77 -2.11
C ASP A 487 9.33 20.78 -2.65
N PHE A 488 9.89 20.50 -3.83
CA PHE A 488 10.84 21.38 -4.53
C PHE A 488 10.24 22.06 -5.77
N SER A 489 8.91 22.11 -5.89
CA SER A 489 8.20 22.76 -7.01
C SER A 489 8.57 24.23 -7.25
N LYS A 490 9.17 24.92 -6.26
CA LYS A 490 9.63 26.31 -6.33
C LYS A 490 11.16 26.46 -6.29
N LEU A 491 11.90 25.39 -6.58
CA LEU A 491 13.37 25.44 -6.67
C LEU A 491 13.82 26.53 -7.65
N ASP A 492 14.73 27.39 -7.20
CA ASP A 492 15.46 28.33 -8.03
C ASP A 492 16.59 27.59 -8.74
N PHE A 493 16.46 27.40 -10.06
CA PHE A 493 17.41 26.65 -10.87
C PHE A 493 18.77 27.34 -11.02
N GLU A 494 18.87 28.62 -10.69
CA GLU A 494 20.13 29.38 -10.71
C GLU A 494 20.82 29.41 -9.33
N SER A 495 20.17 28.87 -8.29
CA SER A 495 20.72 28.83 -6.93
C SER A 495 21.70 27.66 -6.77
N GLU A 496 22.97 27.95 -6.49
CA GLU A 496 23.99 26.91 -6.25
C GLU A 496 23.68 26.06 -5.01
N SER A 497 23.06 26.64 -3.97
CA SER A 497 22.62 25.93 -2.77
C SER A 497 21.21 25.30 -2.91
N GLY A 498 20.51 25.57 -4.01
CA GLY A 498 19.18 25.04 -4.26
C GLY A 498 18.10 25.68 -3.39
N ALA A 499 18.09 27.02 -3.30
CA ALA A 499 17.01 27.75 -2.67
C ALA A 499 15.65 27.41 -3.30
N ASN A 500 14.64 27.14 -2.49
CA ASN A 500 13.31 26.70 -2.96
C ASN A 500 12.15 27.61 -2.52
N GLY A 501 12.48 28.79 -1.98
CA GLY A 501 11.51 29.80 -1.56
C GLY A 501 10.62 29.41 -0.37
N ARG A 502 10.88 28.28 0.31
CA ARG A 502 10.19 27.88 1.55
C ARG A 502 10.89 28.44 2.77
N SER A 503 12.12 28.00 3.03
CA SER A 503 12.97 28.52 4.09
C SER A 503 14.44 28.28 3.76
N GLU A 504 15.32 28.99 4.47
CA GLU A 504 16.77 28.74 4.41
C GLU A 504 17.16 27.35 4.92
N ALA A 505 16.36 26.76 5.83
CA ALA A 505 16.59 25.39 6.31
C ALA A 505 16.38 24.34 5.22
N ASP A 506 15.52 24.65 4.25
CA ASP A 506 15.04 23.71 3.24
C ASP A 506 15.81 23.82 1.92
N TYR A 507 16.96 24.50 1.89
CA TYR A 507 17.83 24.54 0.72
C TYR A 507 18.23 23.11 0.32
N ALA A 508 18.21 22.81 -0.97
CA ALA A 508 18.35 21.44 -1.44
C ALA A 508 19.68 20.82 -1.01
N ASP A 509 20.79 21.57 -1.01
CA ASP A 509 22.09 21.09 -0.53
C ASP A 509 22.09 20.74 0.96
N ARG A 510 21.33 21.48 1.79
CA ARG A 510 21.16 21.23 3.23
C ARG A 510 20.30 20.01 3.48
N VAL A 511 19.17 19.89 2.78
CA VAL A 511 18.28 18.72 2.86
C VAL A 511 19.06 17.47 2.45
N LEU A 512 19.77 17.51 1.32
CA LEU A 512 20.59 16.38 0.89
C LEU A 512 21.79 16.14 1.81
N GLY A 513 22.35 17.18 2.43
CA GLY A 513 23.40 17.06 3.44
C GLY A 513 22.94 16.34 4.70
N HIS A 514 21.72 16.63 5.18
CA HIS A 514 21.05 15.88 6.25
C HIS A 514 20.96 14.40 5.90
N GLU A 515 20.44 14.10 4.71
CA GLU A 515 20.30 12.72 4.23
C GLU A 515 21.64 12.00 4.06
N MET A 516 22.70 12.70 3.65
CA MET A 516 24.03 12.12 3.53
C MET A 516 24.62 11.72 4.89
N PHE A 517 24.22 12.34 6.00
CA PHE A 517 24.59 11.85 7.34
C PHE A 517 24.07 10.43 7.56
N HIS A 518 22.80 10.18 7.24
CA HIS A 518 22.19 8.86 7.30
C HIS A 518 22.88 7.88 6.36
N ALA A 519 23.16 8.29 5.12
CA ALA A 519 23.84 7.44 4.14
C ALA A 519 25.22 6.98 4.62
N VAL A 520 26.06 7.92 5.12
CA VAL A 520 27.40 7.61 5.61
C VAL A 520 27.34 6.73 6.85
N THR A 521 26.46 7.03 7.80
CA THR A 521 26.35 6.24 9.03
C THR A 521 25.79 4.83 8.79
N ASN A 522 24.84 4.68 7.87
CA ASN A 522 24.33 3.38 7.41
C ASN A 522 25.45 2.49 6.84
N ASP A 523 26.31 3.02 5.96
CA ASP A 523 27.39 2.22 5.39
C ASP A 523 28.54 1.97 6.40
N TYR A 524 28.80 2.92 7.29
CA TYR A 524 29.89 2.85 8.26
C TYR A 524 29.58 1.92 9.46
N LEU A 525 28.37 2.02 10.04
CA LEU A 525 27.93 1.24 11.20
C LEU A 525 27.14 -0.03 10.81
N GLY A 526 26.52 -0.05 9.63
CA GLY A 526 25.69 -1.14 9.13
C GLY A 526 24.19 -0.94 9.39
N HIS A 527 23.36 -1.47 8.49
CA HIS A 527 21.89 -1.37 8.50
C HIS A 527 21.27 -1.78 9.86
N ASP A 528 21.56 -3.00 10.33
CA ASP A 528 20.99 -3.52 11.58
C ASP A 528 21.36 -2.65 12.80
N THR A 529 22.61 -2.19 12.86
CA THR A 529 23.08 -1.30 13.93
C THR A 529 22.30 0.01 13.91
N MET A 530 22.08 0.58 12.71
CA MET A 530 21.35 1.83 12.57
C MET A 530 19.87 1.67 12.92
N LEU A 531 19.21 0.54 12.61
CA LEU A 531 17.83 0.30 13.05
C LEU A 531 17.66 0.40 14.57
N ASP A 532 18.63 -0.12 15.32
CA ASP A 532 18.60 -0.14 16.79
C ASP A 532 19.04 1.18 17.47
N ILE A 533 19.64 2.13 16.72
CA ILE A 533 20.08 3.42 17.27
C ILE A 533 18.87 4.37 17.48
N PRO A 534 18.80 5.12 18.61
CA PRO A 534 17.70 6.07 18.86
C PRO A 534 17.54 7.13 17.77
N ILE A 535 16.29 7.45 17.42
CA ILE A 535 15.96 8.41 16.35
C ILE A 535 16.52 9.80 16.64
N TRP A 536 16.48 10.28 17.89
CA TRP A 536 17.04 11.58 18.26
C TRP A 536 18.53 11.69 17.92
N PHE A 537 19.30 10.59 17.93
CA PHE A 537 20.70 10.62 17.55
C PHE A 537 20.84 10.79 16.04
N LYS A 538 20.06 10.01 15.27
CA LYS A 538 20.07 10.03 13.81
C LYS A 538 19.73 11.43 13.30
N GLU A 539 18.56 11.94 13.69
CA GLU A 539 18.06 13.22 13.20
C GLU A 539 18.80 14.40 13.83
N GLY A 540 19.16 14.33 15.11
CA GLY A 540 19.83 15.43 15.80
C GLY A 540 21.25 15.67 15.31
N PHE A 541 22.02 14.61 15.03
CA PHE A 541 23.36 14.74 14.47
C PHE A 541 23.34 15.12 12.99
N ALA A 542 22.33 14.66 12.23
CA ALA A 542 22.10 15.09 10.85
C ALA A 542 21.78 16.61 10.78
N GLU A 543 20.86 17.10 11.62
CA GLU A 543 20.58 18.54 11.74
C GLU A 543 21.80 19.33 12.22
N PHE A 544 22.62 18.78 13.10
CA PHE A 544 23.84 19.45 13.57
C PHE A 544 24.91 19.57 12.49
N LEU A 545 24.91 18.68 11.50
CA LEU A 545 25.85 18.71 10.37
C LEU A 545 25.74 20.02 9.58
N HIS A 546 24.52 20.43 9.22
CA HIS A 546 24.24 21.62 8.41
C HIS A 546 23.66 22.80 9.23
N GLY A 547 23.41 22.59 10.52
CA GLY A 547 22.92 23.60 11.45
C GLY A 547 21.40 23.71 11.47
N GLY A 548 20.83 23.57 12.67
CA GLY A 548 19.37 23.58 12.91
C GLY A 548 18.80 24.95 13.32
N LYS A 549 19.58 26.04 13.27
CA LYS A 549 19.12 27.37 13.72
C LYS A 549 17.90 27.87 12.93
N ASP A 550 17.86 27.63 11.63
CA ASP A 550 16.76 28.11 10.78
C ASP A 550 15.47 27.33 11.06
N ARG A 551 15.57 26.01 11.29
CA ARG A 551 14.43 25.20 11.76
C ARG A 551 13.99 25.63 13.16
N TYR A 552 14.93 25.96 14.06
CA TYR A 552 14.61 26.55 15.36
C TYR A 552 13.77 27.82 15.21
N LYS A 553 14.11 28.74 14.30
CA LYS A 553 13.32 29.98 14.09
C LYS A 553 11.87 29.68 13.69
N LEU A 554 11.65 28.61 12.92
CA LEU A 554 10.33 28.17 12.46
C LEU A 554 9.54 27.39 13.52
N ALA A 555 10.22 26.71 14.45
CA ALA A 555 9.58 25.97 15.54
C ALA A 555 8.86 26.91 16.52
N TYR A 556 7.65 26.55 16.93
CA TYR A 556 6.81 27.34 17.84
C TYR A 556 6.76 28.87 17.53
N PRO A 557 6.36 29.29 16.32
CA PRO A 557 6.55 30.66 15.83
C PRO A 557 5.75 31.73 16.60
N LYS A 558 4.74 31.31 17.39
CA LYS A 558 3.85 32.19 18.17
C LYS A 558 4.09 32.10 19.69
N VAL A 559 5.15 31.42 20.13
CA VAL A 559 5.45 31.21 21.54
C VAL A 559 6.57 32.14 22.00
N GLU A 560 6.44 32.75 23.18
CA GLU A 560 7.50 33.57 23.76
C GLU A 560 8.79 32.77 24.00
N LYS A 561 9.95 33.41 23.82
CA LYS A 561 11.30 32.78 23.87
C LYS A 561 11.53 31.90 25.11
N SER A 562 11.16 32.38 26.30
CA SER A 562 11.33 31.64 27.56
C SER A 562 10.47 30.36 27.63
N LYS A 563 9.24 30.43 27.11
CA LYS A 563 8.32 29.30 27.03
C LYS A 563 8.75 28.32 25.94
N LYS A 564 9.21 28.81 24.79
CA LYS A 564 9.80 28.01 23.70
C LYS A 564 11.00 27.20 24.19
N LYS A 565 11.95 27.85 24.90
CA LYS A 565 13.08 27.16 25.56
C LYS A 565 12.60 26.05 26.49
N SER A 566 11.61 26.34 27.34
CA SER A 566 11.08 25.35 28.30
C SER A 566 10.42 24.15 27.60
N GLN A 567 9.65 24.37 26.53
CA GLN A 567 9.00 23.31 25.75
C GLN A 567 10.01 22.44 25.00
N LEU A 568 11.05 23.03 24.40
CA LEU A 568 12.12 22.28 23.73
C LEU A 568 12.94 21.44 24.72
N ILE A 569 13.18 21.94 25.93
CA ILE A 569 13.84 21.17 27.01
C ILE A 569 12.98 19.96 27.40
N GLU A 570 11.66 20.15 27.57
CA GLU A 570 10.74 19.05 27.89
C GLU A 570 10.72 18.00 26.77
N LEU A 571 10.72 18.44 25.51
CA LEU A 571 10.72 17.55 24.35
C LEU A 571 12.04 16.77 24.24
N ALA A 572 13.19 17.41 24.46
CA ALA A 572 14.48 16.72 24.52
C ALA A 572 14.52 15.64 25.61
N GLU A 573 13.91 15.90 26.78
CA GLU A 573 13.80 14.91 27.85
C GLU A 573 12.93 13.70 27.45
N LYS A 574 11.83 13.94 26.72
CA LYS A 574 10.98 12.87 26.15
C LYS A 574 11.72 12.05 25.10
N GLN A 575 12.50 12.69 24.24
CA GLN A 575 13.31 12.01 23.23
C GLN A 575 14.40 11.12 23.82
N LEU A 576 15.08 11.57 24.87
CA LEU A 576 16.03 10.72 25.61
C LEU A 576 15.35 9.54 26.34
N ASN A 577 14.02 9.54 26.45
CA ASN A 577 13.20 8.41 26.90
C ASN A 577 12.59 7.58 25.76
N GLY A 578 12.96 7.85 24.51
CA GLY A 578 12.54 7.07 23.34
C GLY A 578 11.28 7.57 22.63
N LEU A 579 10.77 8.77 22.95
CA LEU A 579 9.60 9.35 22.27
C LEU A 579 10.03 10.40 21.24
N PHE A 580 9.79 10.12 19.96
CA PHE A 580 10.02 11.03 18.82
C PHE A 580 8.83 10.94 17.89
N GLU A 581 8.16 12.08 17.61
CA GLU A 581 6.90 12.11 16.85
C GLU A 581 7.07 12.63 15.41
N GLY A 582 8.28 13.08 15.03
CA GLY A 582 8.59 13.54 13.67
C GLY A 582 8.20 14.98 13.35
N SER A 583 7.85 15.79 14.36
CA SER A 583 7.54 17.21 14.17
C SER A 583 8.81 18.06 13.97
N SER A 584 8.71 19.26 13.37
CA SER A 584 9.84 20.19 13.27
C SER A 584 10.47 20.50 14.64
N GLU A 585 9.66 20.58 15.68
CA GLU A 585 10.10 20.73 17.07
C GLU A 585 10.93 19.53 17.55
N ASP A 586 10.60 18.31 17.10
CA ASP A 586 11.38 17.11 17.43
C ASP A 586 12.79 17.18 16.87
N TYR A 587 12.96 17.56 15.60
CA TYR A 587 14.27 17.76 14.97
C TYR A 587 15.09 18.82 15.72
N VAL A 588 14.46 19.93 16.12
CA VAL A 588 15.13 20.99 16.89
C VAL A 588 15.55 20.50 18.27
N ALA A 589 14.71 19.74 18.97
CA ALA A 589 15.07 19.15 20.28
C ALA A 589 16.21 18.14 20.15
N ALA A 590 16.20 17.29 19.12
CA ALA A 590 17.26 16.33 18.81
C ALA A 590 18.60 17.03 18.51
N TYR A 591 18.55 18.11 17.73
CA TYR A 591 19.69 18.98 17.45
C TYR A 591 20.29 19.61 18.72
N LEU A 592 19.46 20.06 19.65
CA LEU A 592 19.92 20.58 20.95
C LEU A 592 20.59 19.49 21.81
N ILE A 593 20.12 18.24 21.73
CA ILE A 593 20.77 17.09 22.38
C ILE A 593 22.17 16.88 21.77
N ALA A 594 22.32 16.94 20.44
CA ALA A 594 23.61 16.80 19.76
C ALA A 594 24.60 17.90 20.19
N ILE A 595 24.15 19.15 20.30
CA ILE A 595 24.97 20.27 20.80
C ILE A 595 25.39 20.04 22.26
N ALA A 596 24.48 19.60 23.13
CA ALA A 596 24.82 19.31 24.52
C ALA A 596 25.85 18.19 24.64
N ILE A 597 25.75 17.14 23.81
CA ILE A 597 26.76 16.08 23.72
C ILE A 597 28.10 16.65 23.26
N TYR A 598 28.11 17.52 22.25
CA TYR A 598 29.33 18.21 21.80
C TYR A 598 30.00 19.00 22.92
N ASN A 599 29.25 19.82 23.65
CA ASN A 599 29.78 20.64 24.75
C ASN A 599 30.35 19.80 25.90
N LEU A 600 29.86 18.58 26.09
CA LEU A 600 30.34 17.63 27.11
C LEU A 600 31.54 16.81 26.64
N CYS A 601 31.87 16.82 25.35
CA CYS A 601 33.01 16.10 24.80
C CYS A 601 34.29 16.92 24.88
N ASP A 602 35.42 16.26 25.17
CA ASP A 602 36.71 16.77 24.74
C ASP A 602 36.94 16.47 23.24
N SER A 603 37.99 17.05 22.65
CA SER A 603 38.27 16.91 21.21
C SER A 603 38.51 15.45 20.78
N LYS A 604 39.06 14.61 21.67
CA LYS A 604 39.31 13.20 21.40
C LYS A 604 38.01 12.39 21.48
N MET A 605 37.17 12.67 22.46
CA MET A 605 35.84 12.06 22.58
C MET A 605 34.98 12.40 21.37
N TRP A 606 34.97 13.68 20.95
CA TRP A 606 34.20 14.11 19.79
C TRP A 606 34.68 13.45 18.49
N SER A 607 35.98 13.45 18.22
CA SER A 607 36.55 12.76 17.05
C SER A 607 36.26 11.25 17.04
N GLY A 608 36.02 10.67 18.22
CA GLY A 608 35.66 9.27 18.42
C GLY A 608 34.16 8.98 18.44
N ILE A 609 33.28 10.00 18.40
CA ILE A 609 31.89 9.86 18.87
C ILE A 609 31.10 8.82 18.09
N ILE A 610 31.26 8.77 16.76
CA ILE A 610 30.62 7.75 15.90
C ILE A 610 31.52 6.53 15.71
N THR A 611 32.84 6.71 15.61
CA THR A 611 33.78 5.60 15.36
C THR A 611 33.75 4.57 16.49
N ASN A 612 33.53 5.00 17.73
CA ASN A 612 33.40 4.14 18.91
C ASN A 612 32.12 3.30 18.92
N LEU A 613 31.10 3.65 18.12
CA LEU A 613 29.88 2.85 17.98
C LEU A 613 30.09 1.63 17.08
N ARG A 614 31.20 1.55 16.35
CA ARG A 614 31.44 0.46 15.41
C ARG A 614 31.62 -0.88 16.15
N GLY A 615 30.77 -1.86 15.84
CA GLY A 615 30.84 -3.20 16.41
C GLY A 615 30.29 -3.32 17.84
N ILE A 616 29.62 -2.29 18.36
CA ILE A 616 28.91 -2.40 19.64
C ILE A 616 27.72 -3.35 19.51
N LYS A 617 27.45 -4.12 20.56
CA LYS A 617 26.28 -5.02 20.61
C LYS A 617 25.08 -4.31 21.23
N ASN A 618 23.89 -4.58 20.68
CA ASN A 618 22.60 -4.08 21.15
C ASN A 618 22.62 -2.56 21.39
N PRO A 619 22.95 -1.74 20.36
CA PRO A 619 23.20 -0.32 20.54
C PRO A 619 22.01 0.41 21.20
N GLY A 620 20.77 -0.02 20.96
CA GLY A 620 19.57 0.56 21.58
C GLY A 620 19.49 0.46 23.12
N ILE A 621 20.20 -0.48 23.75
CA ILE A 621 20.24 -0.59 25.21
C ILE A 621 21.37 0.27 25.78
N ASN A 622 21.03 1.18 26.70
CA ASN A 622 21.98 2.10 27.34
C ASN A 622 22.79 2.91 26.30
N PHE A 623 22.15 3.29 25.20
CA PHE A 623 22.81 3.92 24.05
C PHE A 623 23.61 5.16 24.46
N LEU A 624 23.04 6.03 25.29
CA LEU A 624 23.67 7.29 25.65
C LEU A 624 24.96 7.09 26.45
N TYR A 625 25.00 6.09 27.34
CA TYR A 625 26.23 5.69 28.03
C TYR A 625 27.28 5.12 27.07
N LYS A 626 26.86 4.32 26.08
CA LYS A 626 27.78 3.76 25.06
C LYS A 626 28.35 4.85 24.14
N LEU A 627 27.54 5.86 23.82
CA LEU A 627 27.92 7.01 23.02
C LEU A 627 28.87 7.94 23.78
N LEU A 628 28.48 8.30 25.01
CA LEU A 628 29.15 9.31 25.83
C LEU A 628 29.44 8.76 27.25
N PRO A 629 30.50 7.95 27.43
CA PRO A 629 30.79 7.27 28.70
C PRO A 629 31.46 8.20 29.73
N ILE A 630 30.78 9.30 30.10
CA ILE A 630 31.26 10.33 31.03
C ILE A 630 30.75 10.17 32.48
N ALA A 631 29.91 9.17 32.74
CA ALA A 631 29.39 8.83 34.07
C ALA A 631 29.24 7.31 34.20
N ASP A 632 28.79 6.79 35.36
CA ASP A 632 28.78 5.34 35.62
C ASP A 632 27.67 4.56 34.90
N ASP A 633 26.60 5.24 34.48
CA ASP A 633 25.39 4.62 33.92
C ASP A 633 24.62 5.59 32.99
N ASN A 634 23.65 5.05 32.25
CA ASN A 634 22.88 5.78 31.25
C ASN A 634 22.07 6.94 31.84
N ASP A 635 21.50 6.78 33.04
CA ASP A 635 20.64 7.79 33.67
C ASP A 635 21.44 8.99 34.18
N LYS A 636 22.67 8.75 34.68
CA LYS A 636 23.60 9.82 35.02
C LYS A 636 24.07 10.57 33.78
N VAL A 637 24.44 9.87 32.70
CA VAL A 637 24.81 10.55 31.44
C VAL A 637 23.64 11.37 30.92
N LYS A 638 22.41 10.83 30.96
CA LYS A 638 21.19 11.56 30.60
C LYS A 638 21.00 12.81 31.44
N SER A 639 21.25 12.73 32.75
CA SER A 639 21.14 13.87 33.66
C SER A 639 22.16 14.97 33.33
N LEU A 640 23.38 14.59 32.95
CA LEU A 640 24.42 15.54 32.50
C LEU A 640 24.05 16.23 31.18
N VAL A 641 23.59 15.47 30.19
CA VAL A 641 23.09 16.02 28.91
C VAL A 641 21.94 16.98 29.15
N MET A 642 20.95 16.58 29.94
CA MET A 642 19.81 17.45 30.27
C MET A 642 20.20 18.68 31.09
N ASN A 643 21.22 18.58 31.94
CA ASN A 643 21.76 19.73 32.64
C ASN A 643 22.40 20.71 31.65
N GLU A 644 23.25 20.22 30.74
CA GLU A 644 23.89 21.04 29.71
C GLU A 644 22.87 21.75 28.82
N ILE A 645 21.82 21.05 28.35
CA ILE A 645 20.74 21.69 27.57
C ILE A 645 20.10 22.85 28.33
N ARG A 646 19.92 22.73 29.65
CA ARG A 646 19.32 23.78 30.48
C ARG A 646 20.26 24.98 30.66
N THR A 647 21.57 24.73 30.75
CA THR A 647 22.59 25.73 31.13
C THR A 647 23.46 26.25 29.99
N MET A 648 23.28 25.77 28.76
CA MET A 648 24.02 26.25 27.57
C MET A 648 23.56 27.65 27.09
N ASP A 649 23.59 28.66 27.97
CA ASP A 649 23.03 29.99 27.71
C ASP A 649 23.63 30.68 26.48
N LYS A 650 24.91 30.41 26.16
CA LYS A 650 25.53 30.90 24.91
C LYS A 650 24.76 30.40 23.68
N VAL A 651 24.42 29.12 23.63
CA VAL A 651 23.69 28.50 22.51
C VAL A 651 22.29 29.08 22.41
N TRP A 652 21.56 29.16 23.53
CA TRP A 652 20.22 29.76 23.56
C TRP A 652 20.20 31.20 23.08
N ASN A 653 21.17 32.01 23.52
CA ASN A 653 21.28 33.40 23.09
C ASN A 653 21.58 33.52 21.59
N LEU A 654 22.45 32.68 21.04
CA LEU A 654 22.79 32.67 19.61
C LEU A 654 21.60 32.23 18.75
N LEU A 655 20.84 31.21 19.18
CA LEU A 655 19.64 30.77 18.49
C LEU A 655 18.58 31.89 18.37
N ASP A 656 18.50 32.73 19.39
CA ASP A 656 17.58 33.87 19.47
C ASP A 656 18.13 35.17 18.86
N ASP A 657 19.39 35.19 18.41
CA ASP A 657 20.08 36.33 17.81
C ASP A 657 19.92 36.32 16.28
N GLU A 658 19.08 37.23 15.78
CA GLU A 658 18.81 37.42 14.34
C GLU A 658 19.98 38.07 13.58
N SER A 659 20.92 38.69 14.29
CA SER A 659 22.12 39.31 13.70
C SER A 659 23.21 38.28 13.41
N ASP A 660 23.22 37.17 14.16
CA ASP A 660 24.12 36.06 13.94
C ASP A 660 23.69 35.25 12.71
N LYS A 661 24.53 35.31 11.68
CA LYS A 661 24.29 34.68 10.37
C LYS A 661 24.77 33.23 10.29
N ASP A 662 25.44 32.72 11.32
CA ASP A 662 25.84 31.32 11.37
C ASP A 662 24.60 30.43 11.54
N THR A 663 24.55 29.35 10.76
CA THR A 663 23.52 28.28 10.80
C THR A 663 23.57 27.48 12.11
N MET A 664 24.63 27.67 12.90
CA MET A 664 25.00 26.89 14.08
C MET A 664 25.27 25.42 13.75
N SER A 665 25.78 25.15 12.55
CA SER A 665 26.32 23.84 12.19
C SER A 665 27.56 23.50 13.03
N VAL A 666 27.83 22.22 13.26
CA VAL A 666 29.02 21.75 14.00
C VAL A 666 30.33 22.29 13.42
N GLY A 667 30.38 22.50 12.11
CA GLY A 667 31.55 23.08 11.45
C GLY A 667 31.65 24.61 11.53
N GLY A 668 30.57 25.27 11.96
CA GLY A 668 30.44 26.73 12.05
C GLY A 668 31.31 27.38 13.12
N VAL A 669 31.33 28.70 13.11
CA VAL A 669 32.24 29.52 13.94
C VAL A 669 32.03 29.33 15.45
N HIS A 670 30.83 28.90 15.85
CA HIS A 670 30.44 28.73 17.25
C HIS A 670 30.86 27.37 17.85
N PHE A 671 31.27 26.42 17.02
CA PHE A 671 31.64 25.05 17.41
C PHE A 671 33.06 24.69 16.95
N MET A 672 33.24 23.84 15.94
CA MET A 672 34.57 23.42 15.49
C MET A 672 35.33 24.52 14.74
N ASN A 673 34.63 25.55 14.26
CA ASN A 673 35.21 26.71 13.60
C ASN A 673 36.22 26.34 12.49
N LEU A 674 35.82 25.45 11.58
CA LEU A 674 36.73 24.87 10.59
C LEU A 674 37.35 25.91 9.64
N TYR A 675 36.65 27.01 9.39
CA TYR A 675 37.06 28.01 8.39
C TYR A 675 37.29 29.41 8.96
N GLY A 676 37.10 29.61 10.27
CA GLY A 676 37.27 30.93 10.88
C GLY A 676 36.19 31.96 10.53
N VAL A 677 35.08 31.55 9.91
CA VAL A 677 34.00 32.43 9.45
C VAL A 677 32.61 31.84 9.76
N PRO A 678 31.57 32.68 9.94
CA PRO A 678 30.19 32.21 10.05
C PRO A 678 29.77 31.43 8.80
N LEU A 679 29.09 30.30 8.99
CA LEU A 679 28.53 29.49 7.90
C LEU A 679 27.03 29.79 7.74
N THR A 680 26.67 30.50 6.69
CA THR A 680 25.28 30.84 6.33
C THR A 680 24.59 29.68 5.61
N ALA A 681 23.28 29.82 5.33
CA ALA A 681 22.54 28.83 4.55
C ALA A 681 23.15 28.57 3.17
N GLU A 682 23.72 29.60 2.54
CA GLU A 682 24.38 29.52 1.22
C GLU A 682 25.82 29.01 1.28
N THR A 683 26.45 29.00 2.46
CA THR A 683 27.90 28.76 2.59
C THR A 683 28.24 27.58 3.49
N VAL A 684 27.26 27.00 4.19
CA VAL A 684 27.45 25.81 5.04
C VAL A 684 27.97 24.62 4.23
N PHE A 685 27.49 24.47 3.00
CA PHE A 685 28.13 23.66 1.96
C PHE A 685 28.60 24.60 0.86
N ASN A 686 29.84 25.06 0.95
CA ASN A 686 30.37 26.01 -0.02
C ASN A 686 30.49 25.37 -1.42
N ASN A 687 29.44 25.52 -2.25
CA ASN A 687 29.31 24.89 -3.56
C ASN A 687 30.46 25.24 -4.52
N SER A 688 31.11 26.39 -4.33
CA SER A 688 32.29 26.79 -5.13
C SER A 688 33.51 25.88 -4.93
N ASN A 689 33.56 25.12 -3.83
CA ASN A 689 34.60 24.13 -3.53
C ASN A 689 34.21 22.71 -3.97
N ALA A 690 33.04 22.52 -4.59
CA ALA A 690 32.53 21.21 -4.93
C ALA A 690 33.51 20.41 -5.79
N THR A 691 33.62 19.12 -5.44
CA THR A 691 34.20 18.12 -6.33
C THR A 691 33.06 17.30 -6.94
N THR A 692 33.23 16.89 -8.21
CA THR A 692 32.18 16.19 -8.96
C THR A 692 31.98 14.74 -8.52
N ASP A 693 32.95 14.17 -7.81
CA ASP A 693 32.95 12.77 -7.40
C ASP A 693 32.56 12.65 -5.91
N SER A 694 31.58 11.79 -5.61
CA SER A 694 31.28 11.37 -4.24
C SER A 694 32.50 10.66 -3.63
N ILE A 695 32.77 10.93 -2.34
CA ILE A 695 33.99 10.47 -1.67
C ILE A 695 33.87 8.98 -1.30
N GLY A 696 32.71 8.59 -0.76
CA GLY A 696 32.46 7.28 -0.18
C GLY A 696 31.44 6.44 -0.93
N PHE A 697 30.81 6.96 -1.99
CA PHE A 697 29.75 6.26 -2.72
C PHE A 697 29.90 6.36 -4.24
N LYS A 698 29.33 5.38 -4.93
CA LYS A 698 29.03 5.51 -6.36
C LYS A 698 27.63 6.11 -6.48
N ILE A 699 27.51 7.24 -7.17
CA ILE A 699 26.19 7.87 -7.38
C ILE A 699 25.60 7.33 -8.69
N LYS A 700 24.39 6.80 -8.62
CA LYS A 700 23.64 6.32 -9.78
C LYS A 700 22.28 7.01 -9.80
N LYS A 701 21.91 7.61 -10.94
CA LYS A 701 20.54 8.05 -11.16
C LYS A 701 19.65 6.83 -11.47
N ASP A 702 18.48 6.76 -10.86
CA ASP A 702 17.45 5.84 -11.34
C ASP A 702 16.91 6.36 -12.68
N ASN A 703 17.17 5.61 -13.75
CA ASN A 703 16.92 6.04 -15.13
C ASN A 703 15.47 5.96 -15.51
#